data_AF-A0A9W9EE00-F1
#
_entry.id   AF-A0A9W9EE00-F1
#
_cell.length_a   1.000
_cell.length_b   1.000
_cell.length_c   1.000
_cell.angle_alpha   90.00
_cell.angle_beta   90.00
_cell.angle_gamma   90.00
#
_symmetry.space_group_name_H-M   'P 1'
#
loop_
_entity.id
_entity.type
_entity.pdbx_description
1 polymer ?
#
loop_
_entity_poly.entity_id
_entity_poly.type
_entity_poly.pdbx_seq_one_letter_code
_entity_poly.pdbx_strand_id
1 'polypeptide(L)'
;MPPPATRGWSLSQLWRDDDEEMANKKDDDLGLPRHTKHSDQWQTAPKSSLHWTTLLRLIVYTVALFMLVYGLFRVIGPAPGASSLDPANLMPLYDTPRPPPRYDAPRMEEEGPTIKTPKAPKPPTPKPQAEPQAEPQGGSGRGIGESKGESKGAAEAPKTYNGPLKLPHLGPSLQAIITDTSGRLQKNRNVLFATASLRSAALLLPMACQMATERQNYVHFALMSRSDMPMKELLAINGIDKECPLIVHDARPDHSTIATEARMSLSVARALYYVNLYMHPQAIIIDSSATEEHYFLSGIRDEVRGTGSTLIELPERPGNRFSWLSKLDASALAAWNDVSFDILIHAPPHGTGNLKRLLRSLSRADLAGVAPPHMTIELPTRIDQDLNNFLTGYQWPSTAPSTGPKPKLLSLRHRIPRQKISEEESSIRFLESFWPTRPSHSHVLVLSPHAEVTPQFFHYVKYSLLQRRYSAIASRQDWESKLFGISFSTPTTYLDGSTQFAPPKPLEGQEFGAEGTPFLWQAPNSDAILILGDKWVELHGYVSQLLEKRHASSTTPDLLSKKEVGKRHPGWLEYTLQLSRIRGYFTLYPTQVTANTIVGIHTDLYEVPEEYQGEKTSEQEQDSIKHATELFDPASQIDMLATLPHEGELPLLYHLPWLTWDGKETYDGAIQKIAAKYRLEFRNQVGQCRDENPEAIPGFDSYARDLFCFTKEA
;
A
#
# COMPACT_ATOMS: atom_id res chain seq x y z
N MET A 1 56.81 74.36 11.40
CA MET A 1 56.82 73.97 12.83
C MET A 1 56.49 72.48 12.92
N PRO A 2 56.95 71.77 13.97
CA PRO A 2 56.69 70.33 14.18
C PRO A 2 55.36 70.11 14.98
N PRO A 3 55.13 68.97 15.68
CA PRO A 3 54.17 67.90 15.34
C PRO A 3 53.00 67.86 16.39
N PRO A 4 52.30 66.75 16.79
CA PRO A 4 52.33 65.33 16.36
C PRO A 4 50.98 64.55 16.31
N ALA A 5 51.07 63.23 16.01
CA ALA A 5 50.25 62.10 16.55
C ALA A 5 48.73 62.03 16.23
N THR A 6 48.00 60.90 16.24
CA THR A 6 48.17 59.41 16.15
C THR A 6 46.76 58.83 15.89
N ARG A 7 46.43 57.58 15.51
CA ARG A 7 47.05 56.24 15.28
C ARG A 7 46.07 55.49 14.32
N GLY A 8 46.29 54.30 13.75
CA GLY A 8 47.40 53.34 13.71
C GLY A 8 47.15 52.33 12.55
N TRP A 9 48.11 51.47 12.21
CA TRP A 9 48.13 50.73 10.93
C TRP A 9 47.86 49.21 11.01
N SER A 10 47.71 48.63 9.82
CA SER A 10 47.62 47.20 9.49
C SER A 10 48.99 46.54 9.21
N LEU A 11 48.98 45.28 8.74
CA LEU A 11 50.13 44.45 8.27
C LEU A 11 51.11 44.00 9.38
N SER A 12 51.77 42.84 9.32
CA SER A 12 51.79 41.67 8.40
C SER A 12 52.20 40.42 9.22
N GLN A 13 52.07 39.15 8.80
CA GLN A 13 52.85 38.30 7.84
C GLN A 13 52.19 36.88 7.93
N LEU A 14 52.12 35.96 6.96
CA LEU A 14 53.04 35.41 5.94
C LEU A 14 53.74 34.09 6.41
N TRP A 15 53.67 33.05 5.56
CA TRP A 15 54.19 31.67 5.72
C TRP A 15 53.42 30.73 6.70
N ARG A 16 53.57 29.40 6.68
CA ARG A 16 53.59 28.35 5.61
C ARG A 16 54.18 27.04 6.21
N ASP A 17 53.46 25.94 6.05
CA ASP A 17 53.83 24.50 6.13
C ASP A 17 54.42 23.86 7.42
N ASP A 18 53.98 22.59 7.60
CA ASP A 18 54.58 21.40 8.26
C ASP A 18 54.62 21.13 9.80
N ASP A 19 54.28 19.86 10.07
CA ASP A 19 54.64 18.88 11.12
C ASP A 19 54.15 18.86 12.60
N GLU A 20 53.54 17.69 12.90
CA GLU A 20 53.54 16.82 14.10
C GLU A 20 52.90 17.16 15.47
N GLU A 21 52.56 16.05 16.15
CA GLU A 21 52.07 15.77 17.52
C GLU A 21 51.67 16.91 18.49
N MET A 22 50.47 16.79 19.10
CA MET A 22 50.40 16.21 20.46
C MET A 22 48.98 15.96 21.03
N ALA A 23 48.92 14.91 21.87
CA ALA A 23 48.05 14.67 23.01
C ALA A 23 46.66 15.36 23.11
N ASN A 24 45.60 14.53 23.02
CA ASN A 24 44.37 14.77 23.77
C ASN A 24 44.35 13.88 25.03
N LYS A 25 43.84 14.37 26.17
CA LYS A 25 44.33 13.96 27.50
C LYS A 25 43.24 13.91 28.58
N LYS A 26 42.99 12.70 29.11
CA LYS A 26 42.33 12.41 30.42
C LYS A 26 40.86 12.85 30.55
N ASP A 27 40.06 12.38 31.50
CA ASP A 27 39.96 11.14 32.30
C ASP A 27 38.48 11.08 32.76
N ASP A 28 37.95 9.90 33.13
CA ASP A 28 37.21 9.70 34.40
C ASP A 28 36.70 8.25 34.51
N ASP A 29 37.20 7.52 35.51
CA ASP A 29 36.88 6.11 35.78
C ASP A 29 35.69 5.94 36.74
N LEU A 30 34.87 4.91 36.54
CA LEU A 30 34.27 4.11 37.63
C LEU A 30 34.16 2.62 37.23
N GLY A 31 34.67 1.71 38.08
CA GLY A 31 34.62 0.24 37.87
C GLY A 31 33.23 -0.37 38.15
N LEU A 32 33.00 -1.69 38.13
CA LEU A 32 33.81 -2.90 38.47
C LEU A 32 33.05 -4.15 37.91
N PRO A 33 33.50 -5.43 38.08
CA PRO A 33 34.84 -5.98 38.38
C PRO A 33 35.31 -7.06 37.35
N ARG A 34 36.47 -7.68 37.63
CA ARG A 34 37.10 -8.78 36.87
C ARG A 34 36.22 -10.04 36.70
N HIS A 35 36.37 -10.72 35.56
CA HIS A 35 36.56 -12.17 35.52
C HIS A 35 37.71 -12.52 34.55
N THR A 36 38.58 -13.44 34.95
CA THR A 36 39.83 -13.77 34.25
C THR A 36 39.64 -14.84 33.17
N LYS A 37 39.98 -14.52 31.91
CA LYS A 37 40.30 -15.54 30.91
C LYS A 37 41.67 -16.13 31.22
N HIS A 38 41.74 -17.42 31.52
CA HIS A 38 42.98 -18.18 31.34
C HIS A 38 43.11 -18.55 29.87
N SER A 39 44.30 -18.36 29.30
CA SER A 39 44.65 -18.84 27.96
C SER A 39 45.23 -20.24 28.08
N ASP A 40 44.67 -21.22 27.37
CA ASP A 40 45.26 -22.54 27.21
C ASP A 40 45.55 -22.87 25.74
N GLN A 41 46.68 -23.54 25.54
CA GLN A 41 47.43 -23.54 24.30
C GLN A 41 47.16 -24.82 23.51
N TRP A 42 46.23 -24.78 22.55
CA TRP A 42 45.86 -25.96 21.75
C TRP A 42 46.99 -26.41 20.82
N GLN A 43 47.69 -27.47 21.23
CA GLN A 43 48.60 -28.23 20.36
C GLN A 43 47.82 -29.09 19.36
N THR A 44 48.41 -29.33 18.19
CA THR A 44 47.82 -30.12 17.12
C THR A 44 47.94 -31.63 17.39
N ALA A 45 46.80 -32.30 17.61
CA ALA A 45 46.75 -33.75 17.75
C ALA A 45 47.03 -34.48 16.40
N PRO A 46 47.70 -35.65 16.41
CA PRO A 46 48.05 -36.37 15.20
C PRO A 46 46.83 -37.03 14.52
N LYS A 47 46.90 -37.16 13.19
CA LYS A 47 45.86 -37.79 12.37
C LYS A 47 45.76 -39.29 12.66
N SER A 48 44.64 -39.74 13.24
CA SER A 48 44.29 -41.17 13.25
C SER A 48 43.76 -41.59 11.88
N SER A 49 44.12 -42.79 11.44
CA SER A 49 43.64 -43.35 10.17
C SER A 49 42.19 -43.84 10.32
N LEU A 50 41.29 -43.34 9.46
CA LEU A 50 39.95 -43.90 9.35
C LEU A 50 40.05 -45.35 8.85
N HIS A 51 39.67 -46.32 9.68
CA HIS A 51 39.59 -47.71 9.26
C HIS A 51 38.59 -47.87 8.10
N TRP A 52 39.05 -48.46 7.01
CA TRP A 52 38.30 -48.70 5.76
C TRP A 52 36.87 -49.23 5.98
N THR A 53 36.67 -50.02 7.03
CA THR A 53 35.38 -50.60 7.44
C THR A 53 34.31 -49.59 7.87
N THR A 54 34.65 -48.40 8.37
CA THR A 54 33.65 -47.36 8.72
C THR A 54 33.20 -46.60 7.48
N LEU A 55 34.15 -46.28 6.59
CA LEU A 55 33.90 -45.60 5.32
C LEU A 55 33.05 -46.48 4.39
N LEU A 56 33.33 -47.79 4.34
CA LEU A 56 32.54 -48.75 3.57
C LEU A 56 31.11 -48.93 4.13
N ARG A 57 30.91 -48.86 5.46
CA ARG A 57 29.55 -48.82 6.06
C ARG A 57 28.80 -47.54 5.69
N LEU A 58 29.47 -46.38 5.67
CA LEU A 58 28.88 -45.12 5.23
C LEU A 58 28.38 -45.20 3.78
N ILE A 59 29.17 -45.79 2.88
CA ILE A 59 28.78 -46.02 1.48
C ILE A 59 27.57 -46.96 1.38
N VAL A 60 27.53 -48.05 2.17
CA VAL A 60 26.36 -48.95 2.20
C VAL A 60 25.10 -48.22 2.68
N TYR A 61 25.20 -47.34 3.69
CA TYR A 61 24.05 -46.57 4.16
C TYR A 61 23.58 -45.50 3.17
N THR A 62 24.48 -44.80 2.45
CA THR A 62 24.07 -43.84 1.43
C THR A 62 23.44 -44.51 0.21
N VAL A 63 23.95 -45.67 -0.21
CA VAL A 63 23.32 -46.49 -1.28
C VAL A 63 21.95 -47.02 -0.84
N ALA A 64 21.81 -47.51 0.40
CA ALA A 64 20.52 -47.95 0.94
C ALA A 64 19.49 -46.80 1.01
N LEU A 65 19.90 -45.61 1.46
CA LEU A 65 19.06 -44.42 1.48
C LEU A 65 18.64 -44.01 0.07
N PHE A 66 19.57 -43.99 -0.89
CA PHE A 66 19.29 -43.64 -2.28
C PHE A 66 18.30 -44.64 -2.92
N MET A 67 18.46 -45.94 -2.68
CA MET A 67 17.53 -46.96 -3.17
C MET A 67 16.13 -46.85 -2.55
N LEU A 68 16.04 -46.46 -1.28
CA LEU A 68 14.76 -46.23 -0.59
C LEU A 68 14.05 -44.98 -1.15
N VAL A 69 14.78 -43.88 -1.35
CA VAL A 69 14.26 -42.66 -1.98
C VAL A 69 13.85 -42.91 -3.45
N TYR A 70 14.67 -43.62 -4.22
CA TYR A 70 14.34 -44.00 -5.60
C TYR A 70 13.12 -44.94 -5.67
N GLY A 71 12.97 -45.86 -4.70
CA GLY A 71 11.79 -46.70 -4.54
C GLY A 71 10.52 -45.88 -4.29
N LEU A 72 10.56 -44.93 -3.35
CA LEU A 72 9.45 -44.01 -3.11
C LEU A 72 9.13 -43.16 -4.35
N PHE A 73 10.15 -42.65 -5.05
CA PHE A 73 9.98 -41.88 -6.29
C PHE A 73 9.41 -42.73 -7.44
N ARG A 74 9.64 -44.05 -7.45
CA ARG A 74 9.02 -45.01 -8.38
C ARG A 74 7.57 -45.37 -8.04
N VAL A 75 7.16 -45.26 -6.78
CA VAL A 75 5.81 -45.59 -6.30
C VAL A 75 4.88 -44.38 -6.28
N ILE A 76 5.43 -43.17 -6.12
CA ILE A 76 4.69 -41.91 -5.99
C ILE A 76 4.89 -40.99 -7.22
N GLY A 77 5.92 -41.24 -8.04
CA GLY A 77 6.19 -40.47 -9.25
C GLY A 77 5.12 -40.66 -10.35
N PRO A 78 4.87 -39.64 -11.19
CA PRO A 78 3.84 -39.69 -12.22
C PRO A 78 4.18 -40.69 -13.34
N ALA A 79 3.14 -41.23 -13.98
CA ALA A 79 3.28 -42.15 -15.10
C ALA A 79 4.01 -41.48 -16.30
N PRO A 80 4.90 -42.20 -17.01
CA PRO A 80 5.63 -41.65 -18.14
C PRO A 80 4.69 -41.42 -19.33
N GLY A 81 4.30 -40.16 -19.53
CA GLY A 81 3.39 -39.74 -20.60
C GLY A 81 2.92 -38.28 -20.50
N ALA A 82 2.92 -37.69 -19.29
CA ALA A 82 2.54 -36.30 -19.06
C ALA A 82 3.61 -35.29 -19.54
N SER A 83 3.72 -35.14 -20.86
CA SER A 83 4.37 -33.98 -21.49
C SER A 83 3.35 -32.86 -21.72
N SER A 84 3.80 -31.60 -21.66
CA SER A 84 2.94 -30.41 -21.59
C SER A 84 2.18 -30.24 -20.27
N LEU A 85 2.91 -29.92 -19.20
CA LEU A 85 2.34 -29.31 -17.99
C LEU A 85 1.98 -27.84 -18.29
N ASP A 86 0.77 -27.62 -18.76
CA ASP A 86 0.18 -26.28 -18.87
C ASP A 86 -0.20 -25.77 -17.47
N PRO A 87 0.39 -24.65 -16.99
CA PRO A 87 0.10 -24.11 -15.67
C PRO A 87 -1.37 -23.75 -15.43
N ALA A 88 -2.13 -23.44 -16.48
CA ALA A 88 -3.55 -23.10 -16.37
C ALA A 88 -4.39 -24.25 -15.80
N ASN A 89 -4.02 -25.49 -16.10
CA ASN A 89 -4.76 -26.69 -15.69
C ASN A 89 -4.35 -27.24 -14.30
N LEU A 90 -3.41 -26.58 -13.61
CA LEU A 90 -2.93 -26.98 -12.27
C LEU A 90 -3.21 -25.95 -11.17
N MET A 91 -3.72 -24.76 -11.51
CA MET A 91 -4.27 -23.84 -10.51
C MET A 91 -5.75 -24.16 -10.25
N PRO A 92 -6.16 -24.40 -8.99
CA PRO A 92 -7.56 -24.27 -8.62
C PRO A 92 -7.96 -22.80 -8.74
N LEU A 93 -8.61 -22.42 -9.86
CA LEU A 93 -9.43 -21.22 -9.90
C LEU A 93 -10.50 -21.38 -8.82
N TYR A 94 -10.29 -20.68 -7.71
CA TYR A 94 -11.13 -20.71 -6.51
C TYR A 94 -11.47 -22.13 -6.00
N ASP A 95 -10.74 -22.60 -4.98
CA ASP A 95 -11.46 -23.27 -3.87
C ASP A 95 -12.31 -22.15 -3.24
N THR A 96 -13.52 -21.96 -3.80
CA THR A 96 -14.48 -20.96 -3.35
C THR A 96 -14.82 -21.24 -1.89
N PRO A 97 -14.91 -20.22 -1.02
CA PRO A 97 -15.55 -20.33 0.28
C PRO A 97 -16.81 -21.19 0.19
N ARG A 98 -16.72 -22.41 0.74
CA ARG A 98 -17.85 -23.33 0.74
C ARG A 98 -18.88 -22.74 1.71
N PRO A 99 -20.17 -22.69 1.35
CA PRO A 99 -21.17 -22.15 2.26
C PRO A 99 -21.11 -22.96 3.56
N PRO A 100 -20.90 -22.32 4.73
CA PRO A 100 -20.78 -23.05 5.99
C PRO A 100 -22.08 -23.81 6.27
N PRO A 101 -22.02 -24.98 6.95
CA PRO A 101 -23.20 -25.75 7.27
C PRO A 101 -24.19 -24.90 8.09
N ARG A 102 -25.42 -24.73 7.56
CA ARG A 102 -26.43 -23.83 8.16
C ARG A 102 -26.80 -24.26 9.58
N TYR A 103 -26.67 -23.32 10.52
CA TYR A 103 -27.10 -23.48 11.91
C TYR A 103 -28.62 -23.28 12.09
N ASP A 104 -29.44 -24.11 11.42
CA ASP A 104 -30.89 -24.21 11.63
C ASP A 104 -31.25 -25.20 12.77
N ALA A 105 -30.47 -25.22 13.87
CA ALA A 105 -30.74 -26.06 15.05
C ALA A 105 -30.14 -25.49 16.36
N PRO A 106 -30.96 -24.96 17.29
CA PRO A 106 -30.49 -24.63 18.63
C PRO A 106 -30.47 -25.88 19.53
N ARG A 107 -29.30 -26.47 19.76
CA ARG A 107 -29.10 -27.37 20.92
C ARG A 107 -28.95 -26.53 22.18
N MET A 108 -30.08 -26.02 22.67
CA MET A 108 -30.22 -25.72 24.10
C MET A 108 -30.24 -27.04 24.90
N GLU A 109 -30.06 -26.93 26.22
CA GLU A 109 -29.98 -28.06 27.16
C GLU A 109 -28.74 -28.96 26.97
N GLU A 110 -27.56 -28.39 27.22
CA GLU A 110 -26.60 -28.93 28.19
C GLU A 110 -25.69 -27.79 28.70
N GLU A 111 -25.29 -27.80 29.97
CA GLU A 111 -24.47 -26.72 30.55
C GLU A 111 -23.02 -26.76 30.04
N GLY A 112 -22.70 -25.91 29.07
CA GLY A 112 -21.32 -25.69 28.61
C GLY A 112 -20.42 -25.16 29.75
N PRO A 113 -19.19 -25.70 29.92
CA PRO A 113 -18.38 -25.42 31.11
C PRO A 113 -17.94 -23.95 31.17
N THR A 114 -18.18 -23.32 32.32
CA THR A 114 -17.83 -21.90 32.53
C THR A 114 -16.32 -21.69 32.50
N ILE A 115 -15.82 -20.94 31.51
CA ILE A 115 -14.39 -20.61 31.40
C ILE A 115 -13.98 -19.75 32.60
N LYS A 116 -13.16 -20.31 33.49
CA LYS A 116 -12.64 -19.60 34.68
C LYS A 116 -11.43 -18.75 34.28
N THR A 117 -11.54 -17.44 34.46
CA THR A 117 -10.44 -16.49 34.25
C THR A 117 -9.25 -16.78 35.19
N PRO A 118 -8.00 -16.79 34.68
CA PRO A 118 -6.81 -16.76 35.53
C PRO A 118 -6.79 -15.54 36.45
N LYS A 119 -6.28 -15.70 37.67
CA LYS A 119 -6.15 -14.58 38.63
C LYS A 119 -4.95 -13.70 38.25
N ALA A 120 -5.20 -12.43 37.96
CA ALA A 120 -4.15 -11.42 37.90
C ALA A 120 -3.58 -11.12 39.33
N PRO A 121 -2.32 -10.66 39.46
CA PRO A 121 -1.73 -10.31 40.75
C PRO A 121 -2.41 -9.09 41.41
N LYS A 122 -2.36 -9.02 42.75
CA LYS A 122 -2.80 -7.83 43.50
C LYS A 122 -1.69 -6.78 43.59
N PRO A 123 -1.98 -5.47 43.42
CA PRO A 123 -1.09 -4.40 43.86
C PRO A 123 -1.08 -4.29 45.40
N PRO A 124 -0.03 -3.72 46.02
CA PRO A 124 0.10 -3.61 47.47
C PRO A 124 -0.70 -2.45 48.08
N THR A 125 -1.21 -2.65 49.30
CA THR A 125 -1.94 -1.66 50.09
C THR A 125 -1.02 -0.80 50.97
N PRO A 126 -1.16 0.55 50.98
CA PRO A 126 -0.66 1.39 52.06
C PRO A 126 -1.43 1.19 53.38
N LYS A 127 -0.83 1.61 54.51
CA LYS A 127 -1.47 1.65 55.85
C LYS A 127 -1.81 3.11 56.27
N PRO A 128 -2.75 3.31 57.22
CA PRO A 128 -3.32 4.64 57.51
C PRO A 128 -2.63 5.41 58.64
N GLN A 129 -2.60 6.74 58.49
CA GLN A 129 -2.39 7.81 59.48
C GLN A 129 -3.06 9.08 58.91
N ALA A 130 -3.54 10.09 59.64
CA ALA A 130 -4.04 10.21 61.02
C ALA A 130 -4.85 11.52 61.10
N GLU A 131 -5.75 11.71 62.09
CA GLU A 131 -6.39 13.02 62.33
C GLU A 131 -5.40 14.03 62.93
N PRO A 132 -5.66 15.34 62.77
CA PRO A 132 -6.15 16.08 63.94
C PRO A 132 -7.32 17.05 63.65
N GLN A 133 -8.01 17.44 64.72
CA GLN A 133 -9.21 18.29 64.74
C GLN A 133 -8.90 19.80 64.62
N ALA A 134 -9.83 20.58 64.08
CA ALA A 134 -9.98 22.01 64.38
C ALA A 134 -11.43 22.50 64.13
N GLU A 135 -12.00 23.18 65.14
CA GLU A 135 -13.30 23.88 65.16
C GLU A 135 -13.07 25.24 65.86
N PRO A 136 -14.03 26.18 65.94
CA PRO A 136 -15.20 26.48 65.10
C PRO A 136 -15.26 27.99 64.71
N GLN A 137 -16.34 28.45 64.04
CA GLN A 137 -17.25 29.52 64.53
C GLN A 137 -18.22 30.06 63.45
N GLY A 138 -19.47 30.36 63.88
CA GLY A 138 -20.41 31.29 63.23
C GLY A 138 -21.34 30.71 62.14
N GLY A 139 -22.67 30.85 62.21
CA GLY A 139 -23.49 31.31 63.35
C GLY A 139 -24.94 31.67 62.98
N SER A 140 -25.88 31.30 63.86
CA SER A 140 -27.29 31.77 63.95
C SER A 140 -28.28 31.40 62.84
N GLY A 141 -29.43 30.81 63.24
CA GLY A 141 -30.58 30.55 62.37
C GLY A 141 -31.63 29.66 63.06
N ARG A 142 -32.63 30.24 63.72
CA ARG A 142 -33.72 29.49 64.38
C ARG A 142 -34.68 28.88 63.34
N GLY A 143 -35.06 27.62 63.52
CA GLY A 143 -36.17 26.97 62.78
C GLY A 143 -37.50 26.98 63.52
N ILE A 144 -38.56 26.48 62.86
CA ILE A 144 -39.89 26.14 63.41
C ILE A 144 -40.55 25.14 62.45
N GLY A 145 -41.37 24.22 63.00
CA GLY A 145 -42.57 23.68 62.31
C GLY A 145 -42.39 22.49 61.38
N GLU A 146 -43.06 21.38 61.71
CA GLU A 146 -43.31 20.27 60.79
C GLU A 146 -44.36 20.64 59.72
N SER A 147 -44.26 20.04 58.54
CA SER A 147 -45.46 19.69 57.76
C SER A 147 -45.21 18.39 56.98
N LYS A 148 -46.19 17.49 56.98
CA LYS A 148 -46.13 16.24 56.20
C LYS A 148 -46.50 16.53 54.75
N GLY A 149 -45.58 16.29 53.83
CA GLY A 149 -45.86 16.22 52.39
C GLY A 149 -45.67 14.80 51.88
N GLU A 150 -46.75 14.02 51.75
CA GLU A 150 -46.67 12.70 51.14
C GLU A 150 -46.52 12.80 49.62
N SER A 151 -45.45 12.19 49.11
CA SER A 151 -45.29 11.61 47.77
C SER A 151 -45.87 12.35 46.55
N LYS A 152 -44.98 12.75 45.64
CA LYS A 152 -45.12 12.40 44.20
C LYS A 152 -43.80 12.57 43.45
N GLY A 153 -43.42 11.56 42.67
CA GLY A 153 -42.52 11.73 41.52
C GLY A 153 -41.02 11.85 41.81
N ALA A 154 -40.47 11.21 42.85
CA ALA A 154 -39.05 10.87 42.83
C ALA A 154 -38.83 9.81 41.73
N ALA A 155 -38.38 10.23 40.54
CA ALA A 155 -38.06 9.30 39.47
C ALA A 155 -36.90 8.40 39.92
N GLU A 156 -37.04 7.08 39.81
CA GLU A 156 -35.92 6.18 40.02
C GLU A 156 -34.82 6.53 39.01
N ALA A 157 -33.62 6.84 39.51
CA ALA A 157 -32.45 6.95 38.65
C ALA A 157 -32.28 5.62 37.89
N PRO A 158 -32.04 5.65 36.56
CA PRO A 158 -32.03 4.43 35.75
C PRO A 158 -31.02 3.42 36.33
N LYS A 159 -31.51 2.21 36.61
CA LYS A 159 -30.79 1.15 37.32
C LYS A 159 -29.64 0.61 36.44
N THR A 160 -28.51 1.32 36.45
CA THR A 160 -27.35 0.98 35.63
C THR A 160 -26.56 -0.20 36.18
N TYR A 161 -26.14 -1.09 35.29
CA TYR A 161 -25.40 -2.31 35.63
C TYR A 161 -23.91 -2.14 35.32
N ASN A 162 -23.07 -2.30 36.35
CA ASN A 162 -21.61 -2.24 36.26
C ASN A 162 -20.93 -3.52 36.79
N GLY A 163 -21.63 -4.65 36.79
CA GLY A 163 -21.12 -5.93 37.25
C GLY A 163 -20.20 -6.63 36.23
N PRO A 164 -19.72 -7.86 36.54
CA PRO A 164 -18.85 -8.65 35.68
C PRO A 164 -19.35 -8.75 34.23
N LEU A 165 -18.42 -8.86 33.29
CA LEU A 165 -18.73 -8.99 31.87
C LEU A 165 -18.93 -10.46 31.48
N LYS A 166 -20.05 -10.79 30.84
CA LYS A 166 -20.25 -12.04 30.11
C LYS A 166 -20.69 -11.76 28.68
N LEU A 167 -20.21 -12.55 27.73
CA LEU A 167 -20.56 -12.47 26.31
C LEU A 167 -21.21 -13.81 25.91
N PRO A 168 -22.51 -14.03 26.26
CA PRO A 168 -23.12 -15.37 26.28
C PRO A 168 -23.23 -16.01 24.90
N HIS A 169 -23.46 -15.23 23.86
CA HIS A 169 -23.67 -15.73 22.48
C HIS A 169 -22.39 -15.74 21.64
N LEU A 170 -21.43 -14.87 21.96
CA LEU A 170 -20.19 -14.75 21.19
C LEU A 170 -19.36 -16.04 21.20
N GLY A 171 -19.11 -16.61 22.38
CA GLY A 171 -18.29 -17.82 22.54
C GLY A 171 -18.74 -19.00 21.66
N PRO A 172 -20.02 -19.43 21.74
CA PRO A 172 -20.57 -20.45 20.85
C PRO A 172 -20.47 -20.08 19.36
N SER A 173 -20.80 -18.83 18.99
CA SER A 173 -20.76 -18.38 17.58
C SER A 173 -19.33 -18.35 16.99
N LEU A 174 -18.31 -18.11 17.81
CA LEU A 174 -16.91 -18.21 17.40
C LEU A 174 -16.48 -19.68 17.33
N GLN A 175 -16.81 -20.51 18.32
CA GLN A 175 -16.44 -21.93 18.31
C GLN A 175 -17.01 -22.68 17.10
N ALA A 176 -18.19 -22.28 16.62
CA ALA A 176 -18.84 -22.79 15.42
C ALA A 176 -18.04 -22.64 14.12
N ILE A 177 -17.16 -21.63 13.99
CA ILE A 177 -16.55 -21.21 12.71
C ILE A 177 -15.05 -21.54 12.58
N ILE A 178 -14.37 -21.88 13.68
CA ILE A 178 -12.90 -21.99 13.79
C ILE A 178 -12.28 -22.91 12.71
N THR A 179 -12.96 -24.00 12.37
CA THR A 179 -12.52 -24.97 11.34
C THR A 179 -12.78 -24.45 9.94
N ASP A 180 -13.98 -23.93 9.70
CA ASP A 180 -14.53 -23.75 8.35
C ASP A 180 -13.99 -22.47 7.71
N THR A 181 -13.85 -21.40 8.50
CA THR A 181 -13.23 -20.14 8.06
C THR A 181 -11.71 -20.10 8.29
N SER A 182 -11.10 -21.23 8.66
CA SER A 182 -9.67 -21.34 8.95
C SER A 182 -9.15 -20.37 10.03
N GLY A 183 -10.02 -19.95 10.97
CA GLY A 183 -9.72 -18.93 12.00
C GLY A 183 -8.54 -19.25 12.94
N ARG A 184 -8.00 -20.48 12.91
CA ARG A 184 -6.74 -20.87 13.58
C ARG A 184 -5.49 -20.30 12.91
N LEU A 185 -5.56 -19.87 11.65
CA LEU A 185 -4.43 -19.33 10.90
C LEU A 185 -4.39 -17.80 11.03
N GLN A 186 -3.20 -17.26 11.32
CA GLN A 186 -2.95 -15.81 11.38
C GLN A 186 -3.19 -15.12 10.01
N LYS A 187 -2.98 -15.85 8.92
CA LYS A 187 -3.37 -15.45 7.55
C LYS A 187 -4.50 -16.35 7.07
N ASN A 188 -5.66 -15.76 6.81
CA ASN A 188 -6.90 -16.44 6.41
C ASN A 188 -7.70 -15.56 5.44
N ARG A 189 -9.02 -15.78 5.30
CA ARG A 189 -9.93 -15.01 4.41
C ARG A 189 -10.98 -14.20 5.18
N ASN A 190 -10.78 -13.97 6.48
CA ASN A 190 -11.83 -13.52 7.38
C ASN A 190 -11.86 -11.99 7.45
N VAL A 191 -13.00 -11.40 7.10
CA VAL A 191 -13.24 -9.95 7.16
C VAL A 191 -14.39 -9.69 8.11
N LEU A 192 -14.21 -8.77 9.04
CA LEU A 192 -15.20 -8.45 10.08
C LEU A 192 -15.84 -7.09 9.81
N PHE A 193 -17.16 -7.05 9.60
CA PHE A 193 -17.96 -5.84 9.81
C PHE A 193 -18.42 -5.82 11.28
N ALA A 194 -18.35 -4.66 11.94
CA ALA A 194 -18.81 -4.51 13.31
C ALA A 194 -19.57 -3.20 13.52
N THR A 195 -20.62 -3.24 14.34
CA THR A 195 -21.38 -2.04 14.75
C THR A 195 -21.89 -2.16 16.19
N ALA A 196 -22.30 -1.04 16.79
CA ALA A 196 -23.13 -1.02 18.00
C ALA A 196 -24.46 -0.27 17.79
N SER A 197 -24.50 0.71 16.91
CA SER A 197 -25.70 1.42 16.49
C SER A 197 -26.52 0.59 15.49
N LEU A 198 -27.85 0.55 15.68
CA LEU A 198 -28.76 -0.06 14.71
C LEU A 198 -28.81 0.72 13.39
N ARG A 199 -28.46 2.02 13.39
CA ARG A 199 -28.38 2.84 12.17
C ARG A 199 -27.16 2.46 11.35
N SER A 200 -26.01 2.35 12.01
CA SER A 200 -24.78 1.85 11.40
C SER A 200 -24.92 0.40 10.93
N ALA A 201 -25.65 -0.44 11.69
CA ALA A 201 -25.98 -1.80 11.25
C ALA A 201 -26.77 -1.82 9.93
N ALA A 202 -27.75 -0.92 9.78
CA ALA A 202 -28.53 -0.80 8.53
C ALA A 202 -27.71 -0.30 7.32
N LEU A 203 -26.61 0.42 7.56
CA LEU A 203 -25.67 0.81 6.50
C LEU A 203 -24.69 -0.32 6.14
N LEU A 204 -24.16 -1.04 7.14
CA LEU A 204 -23.11 -2.04 6.93
C LEU A 204 -23.63 -3.43 6.54
N LEU A 205 -24.84 -3.83 6.97
CA LEU A 205 -25.38 -5.17 6.65
C LEU A 205 -25.52 -5.43 5.14
N PRO A 206 -26.06 -4.51 4.31
CA PRO A 206 -26.08 -4.70 2.86
C PRO A 206 -24.67 -4.78 2.24
N MET A 207 -23.73 -3.94 2.69
CA MET A 207 -22.34 -3.96 2.18
C MET A 207 -21.60 -5.24 2.56
N ALA A 208 -21.80 -5.74 3.78
CA ALA A 208 -21.26 -7.02 4.24
C ALA A 208 -21.85 -8.19 3.43
N CYS A 209 -23.15 -8.15 3.12
CA CYS A 209 -23.81 -9.15 2.30
C CYS A 209 -23.34 -9.14 0.83
N GLN A 210 -23.13 -7.96 0.25
CA GLN A 210 -22.52 -7.80 -1.06
C GLN A 210 -21.13 -8.47 -1.09
N MET A 211 -20.23 -8.10 -0.18
CA MET A 211 -18.89 -8.71 -0.08
C MET A 211 -18.93 -10.23 0.16
N ALA A 212 -19.93 -10.73 0.91
CA ALA A 212 -20.10 -12.17 1.11
C ALA A 212 -20.51 -12.88 -0.20
N THR A 213 -21.33 -12.22 -1.03
CA THR A 213 -21.84 -12.72 -2.31
C THR A 213 -20.74 -12.80 -3.37
N GLU A 214 -19.73 -11.93 -3.33
CA GLU A 214 -18.51 -12.00 -4.16
C GLU A 214 -17.65 -13.26 -3.90
N ARG A 215 -17.86 -13.96 -2.77
CA ARG A 215 -17.15 -15.21 -2.38
C ARG A 215 -15.62 -15.12 -2.42
N GLN A 216 -15.04 -13.93 -2.32
CA GLN A 216 -13.58 -13.79 -2.12
C GLN A 216 -13.19 -14.04 -0.65
N ASN A 217 -14.08 -13.67 0.27
CA ASN A 217 -13.84 -13.62 1.72
C ASN A 217 -14.85 -14.47 2.49
N TYR A 218 -14.48 -14.90 3.70
CA TYR A 218 -15.45 -15.26 4.73
C TYR A 218 -15.83 -13.96 5.45
N VAL A 219 -17.06 -13.49 5.23
CA VAL A 219 -17.52 -12.21 5.80
C VAL A 219 -18.30 -12.47 7.09
N HIS A 220 -17.88 -11.78 8.14
CA HIS A 220 -18.44 -11.85 9.48
C HIS A 220 -19.09 -10.51 9.84
N PHE A 221 -20.24 -10.53 10.52
CA PHE A 221 -20.88 -9.36 11.09
C PHE A 221 -21.02 -9.51 12.60
N ALA A 222 -20.53 -8.55 13.39
CA ALA A 222 -20.64 -8.57 14.86
C ALA A 222 -21.39 -7.35 15.41
N LEU A 223 -22.47 -7.61 16.17
CA LEU A 223 -23.24 -6.56 16.86
C LEU A 223 -22.81 -6.44 18.33
N MET A 224 -22.36 -5.26 18.73
CA MET A 224 -21.90 -4.92 20.10
C MET A 224 -22.81 -3.89 20.78
N SER A 225 -24.10 -3.93 20.46
CA SER A 225 -25.12 -2.93 20.83
C SER A 225 -25.59 -2.97 22.29
N ARG A 226 -26.14 -1.84 22.76
CA ARG A 226 -27.07 -1.80 23.91
C ARG A 226 -28.46 -2.38 23.59
N SER A 227 -28.88 -2.42 22.33
CA SER A 227 -30.22 -2.87 21.95
C SER A 227 -30.45 -4.36 22.27
N ASP A 228 -31.68 -4.68 22.65
CA ASP A 228 -32.26 -6.00 22.85
C ASP A 228 -32.84 -6.66 21.58
N MET A 229 -32.92 -5.93 20.46
CA MET A 229 -33.45 -6.42 19.18
C MET A 229 -32.89 -7.82 18.82
N PRO A 230 -33.73 -8.83 18.52
CA PRO A 230 -33.26 -10.15 18.10
C PRO A 230 -32.46 -10.07 16.80
N MET A 231 -31.32 -10.78 16.72
CA MET A 231 -30.46 -10.75 15.53
C MET A 231 -31.22 -11.14 14.25
N LYS A 232 -32.11 -12.14 14.33
CA LYS A 232 -32.96 -12.58 13.22
C LYS A 232 -33.89 -11.47 12.70
N GLU A 233 -34.35 -10.58 13.58
CA GLU A 233 -35.20 -9.44 13.22
C GLU A 233 -34.38 -8.32 12.58
N LEU A 234 -33.20 -8.01 13.15
CA LEU A 234 -32.25 -7.05 12.57
C LEU A 234 -31.83 -7.43 11.15
N LEU A 235 -31.56 -8.71 10.89
CA LEU A 235 -31.23 -9.20 9.55
C LEU A 235 -32.42 -9.04 8.58
N ALA A 236 -33.60 -9.49 8.98
CA ALA A 236 -34.80 -9.44 8.14
C ALA A 236 -35.25 -7.99 7.80
N ILE A 237 -35.14 -7.05 8.74
CA ILE A 237 -35.44 -5.63 8.50
C ILE A 237 -34.51 -5.02 7.44
N ASN A 238 -33.25 -5.47 7.38
CA ASN A 238 -32.25 -4.98 6.43
C ASN A 238 -32.15 -5.82 5.14
N GLY A 239 -33.17 -6.65 4.86
CA GLY A 239 -33.23 -7.47 3.65
C GLY A 239 -32.22 -8.63 3.62
N ILE A 240 -31.57 -8.95 4.73
CA ILE A 240 -30.60 -10.05 4.81
C ILE A 240 -31.35 -11.36 5.09
N ASP A 241 -31.34 -12.25 4.10
CA ASP A 241 -32.12 -13.47 4.07
C ASP A 241 -31.25 -14.73 4.27
N LYS A 242 -31.64 -15.88 3.71
CA LYS A 242 -30.86 -17.12 3.74
C LYS A 242 -29.96 -17.34 2.53
N GLU A 243 -30.08 -16.54 1.47
CA GLU A 243 -29.24 -16.63 0.27
C GLU A 243 -27.89 -15.94 0.49
N CYS A 244 -27.91 -14.84 1.25
CA CYS A 244 -26.72 -14.15 1.73
C CYS A 244 -25.79 -15.07 2.57
N PRO A 245 -24.53 -15.33 2.16
CA PRO A 245 -23.61 -16.22 2.89
C PRO A 245 -22.87 -15.51 4.04
N LEU A 246 -23.54 -14.58 4.73
CA LEU A 246 -22.99 -13.76 5.82
C LEU A 246 -22.97 -14.55 7.14
N ILE A 247 -21.82 -14.57 7.81
CA ILE A 247 -21.65 -15.21 9.13
C ILE A 247 -21.93 -14.15 10.21
N VAL A 248 -22.73 -14.46 11.22
CA VAL A 248 -23.24 -13.45 12.17
C VAL A 248 -22.94 -13.81 13.62
N HIS A 249 -22.43 -12.83 14.37
CA HIS A 249 -21.99 -12.95 15.76
C HIS A 249 -22.75 -11.96 16.65
N ASP A 250 -23.39 -12.46 17.70
CA ASP A 250 -23.97 -11.63 18.75
C ASP A 250 -22.92 -11.41 19.85
N ALA A 251 -22.32 -10.21 19.85
CA ALA A 251 -21.24 -9.80 20.73
C ALA A 251 -21.73 -8.87 21.86
N ARG A 252 -23.05 -8.85 22.12
CA ARG A 252 -23.65 -8.05 23.20
C ARG A 252 -23.35 -8.64 24.57
N PRO A 253 -23.12 -7.80 25.60
CA PRO A 253 -22.93 -8.27 26.97
C PRO A 253 -24.25 -8.66 27.64
N ASP A 254 -24.16 -9.47 28.69
CA ASP A 254 -25.27 -9.63 29.64
C ASP A 254 -25.69 -8.27 30.22
N HIS A 255 -27.00 -8.02 30.30
CA HIS A 255 -27.58 -6.74 30.73
C HIS A 255 -27.19 -5.51 29.86
N SER A 256 -26.99 -5.70 28.55
CA SER A 256 -26.63 -4.65 27.57
C SER A 256 -27.48 -3.37 27.65
N THR A 257 -28.81 -3.49 27.73
CA THR A 257 -29.77 -2.37 27.75
C THR A 257 -29.59 -1.41 28.92
N ILE A 258 -29.00 -1.87 30.03
CA ILE A 258 -28.76 -1.08 31.25
C ILE A 258 -27.27 -0.90 31.58
N ALA A 259 -26.37 -1.29 30.67
CA ALA A 259 -24.92 -1.25 30.91
C ALA A 259 -24.35 0.18 30.89
N THR A 260 -23.46 0.47 31.85
CA THR A 260 -22.69 1.73 31.88
C THR A 260 -21.83 1.89 30.61
N GLU A 261 -21.51 3.12 30.22
CA GLU A 261 -20.67 3.38 29.04
C GLU A 261 -19.27 2.74 29.17
N ALA A 262 -18.66 2.83 30.36
CA ALA A 262 -17.38 2.18 30.65
C ALA A 262 -17.46 0.65 30.53
N ARG A 263 -18.58 0.02 30.97
CA ARG A 263 -18.80 -1.42 30.79
C ARG A 263 -19.02 -1.79 29.33
N MET A 264 -19.69 -0.95 28.54
CA MET A 264 -19.86 -1.18 27.10
C MET A 264 -18.55 -1.04 26.32
N SER A 265 -17.71 -0.05 26.60
CA SER A 265 -16.36 0.07 25.99
C SER A 265 -15.49 -1.15 26.34
N LEU A 266 -15.47 -1.57 27.61
CA LEU A 266 -14.80 -2.80 28.03
C LEU A 266 -15.39 -4.06 27.38
N SER A 267 -16.71 -4.09 27.14
CA SER A 267 -17.38 -5.17 26.42
C SER A 267 -16.90 -5.28 24.98
N VAL A 268 -16.79 -4.15 24.29
CA VAL A 268 -16.33 -4.05 22.90
C VAL A 268 -14.90 -4.54 22.76
N ALA A 269 -13.98 -4.02 23.58
CA ALA A 269 -12.58 -4.47 23.59
C ALA A 269 -12.46 -5.98 23.89
N ARG A 270 -13.19 -6.49 24.89
CA ARG A 270 -13.16 -7.92 25.24
C ARG A 270 -13.84 -8.81 24.21
N ALA A 271 -14.87 -8.35 23.52
CA ALA A 271 -15.44 -9.06 22.39
C ALA A 271 -14.44 -9.16 21.24
N LEU A 272 -13.83 -8.03 20.85
CA LEU A 272 -12.86 -7.99 19.76
C LEU A 272 -11.59 -8.80 20.07
N TYR A 273 -11.12 -8.82 21.33
CA TYR A 273 -10.06 -9.72 21.80
C TYR A 273 -10.36 -11.20 21.49
N TYR A 274 -11.57 -11.67 21.82
CA TYR A 274 -11.97 -13.05 21.53
C TYR A 274 -12.17 -13.31 20.03
N VAL A 275 -12.73 -12.35 19.30
CA VAL A 275 -12.85 -12.45 17.83
C VAL A 275 -11.47 -12.58 17.20
N ASN A 276 -10.49 -11.77 17.61
CA ASN A 276 -9.12 -11.90 17.12
C ASN A 276 -8.54 -13.29 17.45
N LEU A 277 -8.62 -13.72 18.71
CA LEU A 277 -8.08 -15.00 19.19
C LEU A 277 -8.62 -16.25 18.45
N TYR A 278 -9.88 -16.23 18.00
CA TYR A 278 -10.53 -17.39 17.37
C TYR A 278 -10.74 -17.28 15.85
N MET A 279 -10.68 -16.07 15.29
CA MET A 279 -11.03 -15.78 13.89
C MET A 279 -9.91 -15.07 13.12
N HIS A 280 -9.00 -14.36 13.81
CA HIS A 280 -7.91 -13.56 13.24
C HIS A 280 -8.33 -12.75 12.00
N PRO A 281 -9.25 -11.78 12.12
CA PRO A 281 -9.74 -10.99 10.99
C PRO A 281 -8.58 -10.24 10.33
N GLN A 282 -8.46 -10.37 9.02
CA GLN A 282 -7.43 -9.68 8.23
C GLN A 282 -7.75 -8.18 8.10
N ALA A 283 -9.04 -7.83 8.10
CA ALA A 283 -9.53 -6.46 8.19
C ALA A 283 -10.81 -6.39 9.03
N ILE A 284 -11.00 -5.25 9.69
CA ILE A 284 -12.17 -4.89 10.50
C ILE A 284 -12.76 -3.61 9.90
N ILE A 285 -14.04 -3.62 9.54
CA ILE A 285 -14.74 -2.53 8.85
C ILE A 285 -15.83 -1.99 9.79
N ILE A 286 -15.82 -0.69 10.04
CA ILE A 286 -16.77 0.00 10.93
C ILE A 286 -17.30 1.28 10.30
N ASP A 287 -18.48 1.72 10.73
CA ASP A 287 -18.98 3.08 10.52
C ASP A 287 -18.28 4.01 11.53
N SER A 288 -17.59 5.05 11.06
CA SER A 288 -16.96 6.05 11.91
C SER A 288 -17.70 7.39 11.91
N SER A 289 -18.93 7.44 11.39
CA SER A 289 -19.80 8.61 11.42
C SER A 289 -20.34 8.90 12.82
N ALA A 290 -20.94 10.07 12.99
CA ALA A 290 -21.69 10.44 14.20
C ALA A 290 -23.00 9.65 14.40
N THR A 291 -23.27 8.60 13.59
CA THR A 291 -24.41 7.68 13.80
C THR A 291 -24.04 6.42 14.58
N GLU A 292 -22.74 6.16 14.77
CA GLU A 292 -22.20 5.06 15.59
C GLU A 292 -21.90 5.52 17.03
N GLU A 293 -21.88 4.57 17.96
CA GLU A 293 -21.80 4.79 19.41
C GLU A 293 -20.36 5.09 19.89
N HIS A 294 -20.21 6.13 20.71
CA HIS A 294 -18.90 6.59 21.20
C HIS A 294 -18.11 5.50 21.96
N TYR A 295 -18.77 4.70 22.80
CA TYR A 295 -18.12 3.60 23.53
C TYR A 295 -17.57 2.51 22.61
N PHE A 296 -18.20 2.31 21.45
CA PHE A 296 -17.81 1.31 20.47
C PHE A 296 -16.59 1.79 19.68
N LEU A 297 -16.62 3.05 19.20
CA LEU A 297 -15.47 3.67 18.55
C LEU A 297 -14.23 3.71 19.46
N SER A 298 -14.40 4.02 20.76
CA SER A 298 -13.29 3.93 21.73
C SER A 298 -12.80 2.49 21.88
N GLY A 299 -13.69 1.56 22.25
CA GLY A 299 -13.32 0.18 22.58
C GLY A 299 -12.65 -0.57 21.42
N ILE A 300 -13.07 -0.32 20.17
CA ILE A 300 -12.39 -0.89 18.99
C ILE A 300 -11.04 -0.23 18.77
N ARG A 301 -10.93 1.11 18.78
CA ARG A 301 -9.64 1.80 18.56
C ARG A 301 -8.61 1.47 19.64
N ASP A 302 -9.03 1.12 20.85
CA ASP A 302 -8.14 0.67 21.92
C ASP A 302 -7.62 -0.75 21.68
N GLU A 303 -8.50 -1.72 21.42
CA GLU A 303 -8.10 -3.12 21.19
C GLU A 303 -7.34 -3.32 19.87
N VAL A 304 -7.74 -2.63 18.78
CA VAL A 304 -7.05 -2.62 17.48
C VAL A 304 -5.58 -2.21 17.62
N ARG A 305 -5.29 -1.20 18.45
CA ARG A 305 -3.90 -0.76 18.71
C ARG A 305 -3.10 -1.79 19.51
N GLY A 306 -3.77 -2.66 20.26
CA GLY A 306 -3.14 -3.79 20.97
C GLY A 306 -2.94 -5.03 20.09
N THR A 307 -3.82 -5.28 19.12
CA THR A 307 -3.78 -6.47 18.25
C THR A 307 -3.02 -6.28 16.94
N GLY A 308 -2.88 -5.04 16.45
CA GLY A 308 -2.28 -4.75 15.14
C GLY A 308 -3.17 -5.10 13.94
N SER A 309 -4.47 -5.33 14.16
CA SER A 309 -5.44 -5.63 13.09
C SER A 309 -5.74 -4.40 12.22
N THR A 310 -5.97 -4.59 10.92
CA THR A 310 -6.27 -3.47 10.01
C THR A 310 -7.70 -2.98 10.19
N LEU A 311 -7.88 -1.80 10.78
CA LEU A 311 -9.16 -1.12 10.92
C LEU A 311 -9.45 -0.20 9.72
N ILE A 312 -10.61 -0.38 9.11
CA ILE A 312 -11.14 0.41 7.99
C ILE A 312 -12.33 1.22 8.52
N GLU A 313 -12.12 2.52 8.71
CA GLU A 313 -13.12 3.46 9.19
C GLU A 313 -13.89 4.08 8.01
N LEU A 314 -15.16 3.72 7.86
CA LEU A 314 -16.02 4.21 6.78
C LEU A 314 -16.68 5.55 7.16
N PRO A 315 -16.54 6.60 6.33
CA PRO A 315 -17.17 7.88 6.58
C PRO A 315 -18.66 7.90 6.19
N GLU A 316 -19.34 9.02 6.44
CA GLU A 316 -20.75 9.20 6.11
C GLU A 316 -21.14 8.81 4.68
N ARG A 317 -22.27 8.10 4.57
CA ARG A 317 -22.88 7.60 3.32
C ARG A 317 -21.92 6.69 2.52
N PRO A 318 -21.49 5.54 3.07
CA PRO A 318 -20.48 4.71 2.43
C PRO A 318 -20.97 3.96 1.19
N GLY A 319 -22.25 3.54 1.14
CA GLY A 319 -22.83 2.61 0.15
C GLY A 319 -22.25 2.71 -1.27
N ASN A 320 -22.60 3.77 -2.01
CA ASN A 320 -22.13 3.96 -3.40
C ASN A 320 -20.68 4.49 -3.50
N ARG A 321 -20.07 4.98 -2.41
CA ARG A 321 -18.69 5.52 -2.42
C ARG A 321 -17.64 4.44 -2.16
N PHE A 322 -18.04 3.35 -1.54
CA PHE A 322 -17.21 2.22 -1.13
C PHE A 322 -17.79 0.88 -1.61
N SER A 323 -18.62 0.90 -2.66
CA SER A 323 -19.07 -0.27 -3.41
C SER A 323 -17.88 -1.18 -3.77
N TRP A 324 -16.78 -0.56 -4.24
CA TRP A 324 -15.53 -1.20 -4.63
C TRP A 324 -14.79 -1.94 -3.49
N LEU A 325 -15.08 -1.62 -2.23
CA LEU A 325 -14.54 -2.33 -1.07
C LEU A 325 -14.95 -3.81 -1.10
N SER A 326 -16.16 -4.11 -1.57
CA SER A 326 -16.69 -5.48 -1.64
C SER A 326 -15.90 -6.39 -2.59
N LYS A 327 -15.31 -5.81 -3.66
CA LYS A 327 -14.56 -6.52 -4.70
C LYS A 327 -13.11 -6.89 -4.30
N LEU A 328 -12.67 -6.54 -3.09
CA LEU A 328 -11.31 -6.84 -2.59
C LEU A 328 -11.24 -8.09 -1.71
N ASP A 329 -10.17 -8.87 -1.87
CA ASP A 329 -9.88 -9.99 -0.97
C ASP A 329 -9.27 -9.54 0.37
N ALA A 330 -9.31 -10.44 1.36
CA ALA A 330 -8.84 -10.20 2.72
C ALA A 330 -7.34 -9.84 2.81
N SER A 331 -6.51 -10.23 1.83
CA SER A 331 -5.08 -9.88 1.76
C SER A 331 -4.90 -8.43 1.30
N ALA A 332 -5.66 -8.02 0.28
CA ALA A 332 -5.70 -6.65 -0.18
C ALA A 332 -6.28 -5.70 0.89
N LEU A 333 -7.32 -6.15 1.61
CA LEU A 333 -7.91 -5.39 2.73
C LEU A 333 -6.97 -5.30 3.95
N ALA A 334 -6.14 -6.30 4.22
CA ALA A 334 -5.13 -6.22 5.29
C ALA A 334 -4.12 -5.09 5.05
N ALA A 335 -3.72 -4.86 3.79
CA ALA A 335 -2.77 -3.81 3.42
C ALA A 335 -3.36 -2.39 3.42
N TRP A 336 -4.66 -2.21 3.73
CA TRP A 336 -5.40 -0.95 3.52
C TRP A 336 -4.79 0.29 4.18
N ASN A 337 -4.20 0.16 5.38
CA ASN A 337 -3.54 1.26 6.09
C ASN A 337 -2.02 1.32 5.88
N ASP A 338 -1.43 0.22 5.40
CA ASP A 338 0.01 0.14 5.14
C ASP A 338 0.42 0.80 3.83
N VAL A 339 -0.47 0.86 2.85
CA VAL A 339 -0.17 1.32 1.49
C VAL A 339 -0.32 2.84 1.37
N SER A 340 0.75 3.49 0.91
CA SER A 340 0.79 4.93 0.63
C SER A 340 1.29 5.22 -0.79
N PHE A 341 0.88 6.35 -1.36
CA PHE A 341 1.47 6.88 -2.58
C PHE A 341 1.61 8.40 -2.46
N ASP A 342 2.69 8.96 -3.00
CA ASP A 342 2.88 10.41 -3.08
C ASP A 342 2.65 10.89 -4.53
N ILE A 343 2.13 12.10 -4.69
CA ILE A 343 1.86 12.73 -5.99
C ILE A 343 3.09 13.52 -6.44
N LEU A 344 3.56 13.25 -7.65
CA LEU A 344 4.61 14.00 -8.32
C LEU A 344 4.04 14.72 -9.55
N ILE A 345 4.26 16.04 -9.62
CA ILE A 345 3.90 16.88 -10.76
C ILE A 345 5.12 17.69 -11.20
N HIS A 346 5.47 17.64 -12.49
CA HIS A 346 6.46 18.53 -13.09
C HIS A 346 5.73 19.71 -13.75
N ALA A 347 6.01 20.94 -13.31
CA ALA A 347 5.36 22.13 -13.84
C ALA A 347 6.05 22.62 -15.14
N PRO A 348 5.28 22.97 -16.18
CA PRO A 348 5.82 23.56 -17.40
C PRO A 348 6.24 25.02 -17.17
N PRO A 349 7.25 25.55 -17.90
CA PRO A 349 7.67 26.95 -17.78
C PRO A 349 6.65 27.94 -18.34
N HIS A 350 5.82 27.50 -19.29
CA HIS A 350 4.70 28.26 -19.84
C HIS A 350 3.41 27.42 -19.71
N GLY A 351 2.35 27.70 -20.47
CA GLY A 351 1.13 26.86 -20.50
C GLY A 351 0.38 26.65 -19.17
N THR A 352 0.61 27.49 -18.15
CA THR A 352 0.32 27.17 -16.74
C THR A 352 -1.17 26.95 -16.39
N GLY A 353 -2.08 27.31 -17.29
CA GLY A 353 -3.52 27.01 -17.18
C GLY A 353 -3.82 25.53 -17.01
N ASN A 354 -3.03 24.65 -17.63
CA ASN A 354 -3.22 23.20 -17.56
C ASN A 354 -2.89 22.65 -16.17
N LEU A 355 -1.74 23.06 -15.61
CA LEU A 355 -1.39 22.78 -14.21
C LEU A 355 -2.45 23.32 -13.22
N LYS A 356 -3.03 24.49 -13.49
CA LYS A 356 -4.13 25.03 -12.68
C LYS A 356 -5.41 24.22 -12.77
N ARG A 357 -5.73 23.64 -13.94
CA ARG A 357 -6.85 22.69 -14.12
C ARG A 357 -6.60 21.42 -13.31
N LEU A 358 -5.42 20.81 -13.43
CA LEU A 358 -4.99 19.67 -12.63
C LEU A 358 -5.17 19.93 -11.12
N LEU A 359 -4.55 20.98 -10.58
CA LEU A 359 -4.62 21.30 -9.14
C LEU A 359 -6.04 21.65 -8.66
N ARG A 360 -6.89 22.23 -9.52
CA ARG A 360 -8.33 22.43 -9.20
C ARG A 360 -9.10 21.11 -9.17
N SER A 361 -8.80 20.17 -10.07
CA SER A 361 -9.45 18.86 -10.09
C SER A 361 -9.04 17.99 -8.90
N LEU A 362 -7.73 17.94 -8.60
CA LEU A 362 -7.19 17.29 -7.40
C LEU A 362 -7.82 17.83 -6.11
N SER A 363 -7.97 19.16 -5.98
CA SER A 363 -8.59 19.77 -4.79
C SER A 363 -10.10 19.50 -4.62
N ARG A 364 -10.75 18.86 -5.61
CA ARG A 364 -12.14 18.37 -5.58
C ARG A 364 -12.24 16.85 -5.48
N ALA A 365 -11.14 16.11 -5.59
CA ALA A 365 -11.14 14.65 -5.60
C ALA A 365 -11.48 14.07 -4.21
N ASP A 366 -12.21 12.95 -4.20
CA ASP A 366 -12.61 12.30 -2.95
C ASP A 366 -11.44 11.48 -2.38
N LEU A 367 -10.87 11.97 -1.28
CA LEU A 367 -9.82 11.30 -0.52
C LEU A 367 -10.39 10.33 0.55
N ALA A 368 -11.70 10.10 0.59
CA ALA A 368 -12.30 9.20 1.58
C ALA A 368 -11.70 7.79 1.52
N GLY A 369 -11.25 7.27 2.67
CA GLY A 369 -10.59 5.96 2.76
C GLY A 369 -9.15 5.92 2.23
N VAL A 370 -8.63 7.03 1.71
CA VAL A 370 -7.25 7.21 1.26
C VAL A 370 -6.52 8.12 2.26
N ALA A 371 -5.34 7.72 2.73
CA ALA A 371 -4.50 8.62 3.51
C ALA A 371 -4.09 9.79 2.59
N PRO A 372 -4.37 11.07 2.93
CA PRO A 372 -4.09 12.18 2.04
C PRO A 372 -2.61 12.17 1.58
N PRO A 373 -2.34 12.02 0.27
CA PRO A 373 -1.00 11.78 -0.22
C PRO A 373 -0.16 13.05 -0.13
N HIS A 374 1.16 12.94 0.06
CA HIS A 374 2.03 14.10 -0.08
C HIS A 374 2.11 14.52 -1.56
N MET A 375 2.19 15.82 -1.84
CA MET A 375 2.23 16.39 -3.18
C MET A 375 3.51 17.19 -3.37
N THR A 376 4.38 16.72 -4.26
CA THR A 376 5.57 17.44 -4.71
C THR A 376 5.30 18.07 -6.08
N ILE A 377 5.48 19.38 -6.17
CA ILE A 377 5.49 20.10 -7.46
C ILE A 377 6.92 20.59 -7.70
N GLU A 378 7.58 20.03 -8.71
CA GLU A 378 8.86 20.53 -9.24
C GLU A 378 8.55 21.73 -10.15
N LEU A 379 9.12 22.89 -9.82
CA LEU A 379 8.84 24.19 -10.44
C LEU A 379 10.04 24.69 -11.26
N PRO A 380 9.82 25.17 -12.50
CA PRO A 380 10.88 25.65 -13.39
C PRO A 380 11.51 26.95 -12.90
N THR A 381 12.68 27.29 -13.42
CA THR A 381 13.48 28.45 -12.96
C THR A 381 12.71 29.78 -13.01
N ARG A 382 11.87 29.95 -14.02
CA ARG A 382 10.95 31.09 -14.16
C ARG A 382 9.53 30.58 -13.98
N ILE A 383 8.82 31.17 -13.03
CA ILE A 383 7.41 30.89 -12.75
C ILE A 383 6.61 32.11 -13.23
N ASP A 384 5.55 31.87 -13.99
CA ASP A 384 4.57 32.90 -14.36
C ASP A 384 3.96 33.53 -13.09
N GLN A 385 3.82 34.87 -13.07
CA GLN A 385 3.21 35.59 -11.96
C GLN A 385 1.79 35.09 -11.66
N ASP A 386 1.02 34.72 -12.68
CA ASP A 386 -0.32 34.17 -12.50
C ASP A 386 -0.30 32.77 -11.84
N LEU A 387 0.70 31.93 -12.16
CA LEU A 387 0.90 30.66 -11.46
C LEU A 387 1.38 30.86 -10.02
N ASN A 388 2.33 31.78 -9.79
CA ASN A 388 2.83 32.12 -8.46
C ASN A 388 1.71 32.64 -7.53
N ASN A 389 0.84 33.53 -8.05
CA ASN A 389 -0.34 34.02 -7.34
C ASN A 389 -1.30 32.87 -6.96
N PHE A 390 -1.51 31.91 -7.86
CA PHE A 390 -2.36 30.74 -7.59
C PHE A 390 -1.75 29.80 -6.54
N LEU A 391 -0.47 29.46 -6.66
CA LEU A 391 0.23 28.57 -5.71
C LEU A 391 0.29 29.18 -4.29
N THR A 392 0.40 30.51 -4.19
CA THR A 392 0.36 31.22 -2.90
C THR A 392 -0.94 31.00 -2.12
N GLY A 393 -2.08 30.81 -2.82
CA GLY A 393 -3.38 30.52 -2.21
C GLY A 393 -3.74 29.04 -2.11
N TYR A 394 -2.99 28.15 -2.77
CA TYR A 394 -3.31 26.73 -2.87
C TYR A 394 -2.99 25.97 -1.56
N GLN A 395 -3.88 25.07 -1.15
CA GLN A 395 -3.74 24.27 0.06
C GLN A 395 -4.04 22.79 -0.24
N TRP A 396 -3.13 21.90 0.20
CA TRP A 396 -3.26 20.46 0.03
C TRP A 396 -3.04 19.72 1.36
N PRO A 397 -3.95 18.82 1.78
CA PRO A 397 -5.27 18.56 1.19
C PRO A 397 -6.25 19.74 1.38
N SER A 398 -7.22 19.87 0.47
CA SER A 398 -8.27 20.90 0.55
C SER A 398 -9.25 20.62 1.71
N THR A 399 -9.74 19.37 1.79
CA THR A 399 -10.57 18.84 2.86
C THR A 399 -9.70 18.33 4.02
N ALA A 400 -9.35 19.22 4.94
CA ALA A 400 -8.72 18.82 6.19
C ALA A 400 -9.71 18.14 7.16
N PRO A 401 -9.26 17.24 8.06
CA PRO A 401 -10.10 16.71 9.13
C PRO A 401 -10.71 17.83 9.99
N SER A 402 -11.94 17.64 10.46
CA SER A 402 -12.66 18.61 11.29
C SER A 402 -12.03 18.84 12.67
N THR A 403 -11.18 17.92 13.13
CA THR A 403 -10.53 17.93 14.44
C THR A 403 -9.01 17.84 14.31
N GLY A 404 -8.32 18.98 14.32
CA GLY A 404 -6.87 19.05 14.41
C GLY A 404 -6.24 20.23 13.64
N PRO A 405 -4.93 20.45 13.76
CA PRO A 405 -4.20 21.34 12.87
C PRO A 405 -4.23 20.77 11.44
N LYS A 406 -4.54 21.60 10.45
CA LYS A 406 -4.54 21.16 9.04
C LYS A 406 -3.13 20.67 8.65
N PRO A 407 -2.96 19.42 8.18
CA PRO A 407 -1.67 18.96 7.69
C PRO A 407 -1.32 19.73 6.40
N LYS A 408 -0.09 20.22 6.29
CA LYS A 408 0.43 20.83 5.06
C LYS A 408 1.20 19.77 4.29
N LEU A 409 0.59 19.19 3.28
CA LEU A 409 1.16 18.08 2.51
C LEU A 409 1.63 18.51 1.10
N LEU A 410 1.92 19.80 0.93
CA LEU A 410 2.42 20.39 -0.32
C LEU A 410 3.89 20.78 -0.17
N SER A 411 4.76 20.20 -1.00
CA SER A 411 6.13 20.66 -1.22
C SER A 411 6.24 21.32 -2.59
N LEU A 412 6.67 22.58 -2.60
CA LEU A 412 7.04 23.30 -3.82
C LEU A 412 8.57 23.33 -3.92
N ARG A 413 9.13 22.74 -4.98
CA ARG A 413 10.58 22.68 -5.21
C ARG A 413 10.93 23.59 -6.38
N HIS A 414 11.50 24.76 -6.10
CA HIS A 414 11.81 25.75 -7.14
C HIS A 414 13.26 25.63 -7.64
N ARG A 415 13.45 25.37 -8.94
CA ARG A 415 14.78 25.18 -9.53
C ARG A 415 15.58 26.49 -9.58
N ILE A 416 16.76 26.51 -8.97
CA ILE A 416 17.72 27.61 -9.09
C ILE A 416 18.20 27.73 -10.56
N PRO A 417 18.28 28.94 -11.14
CA PRO A 417 18.76 29.15 -12.51
C PRO A 417 20.13 28.53 -12.81
N ARG A 418 20.17 27.74 -13.87
CA ARG A 418 21.38 27.22 -14.54
C ARG A 418 21.24 27.43 -16.06
N GLN A 419 22.08 26.78 -16.87
CA GLN A 419 22.00 26.78 -18.33
C GLN A 419 20.75 26.00 -18.81
N LYS A 420 20.56 25.80 -20.13
CA LYS A 420 19.50 24.91 -20.64
C LYS A 420 19.65 23.54 -19.96
N ILE A 421 18.56 23.05 -19.36
CA ILE A 421 18.54 21.74 -18.69
C ILE A 421 18.76 20.62 -19.72
N SER A 422 19.61 19.65 -19.38
CA SER A 422 19.79 18.45 -20.21
C SER A 422 18.74 17.39 -19.86
N GLU A 423 18.49 16.46 -20.79
CA GLU A 423 17.63 15.29 -20.55
C GLU A 423 18.10 14.49 -19.32
N GLU A 424 19.41 14.43 -19.12
CA GLU A 424 20.04 13.81 -17.96
C GLU A 424 19.72 14.57 -16.66
N GLU A 425 19.96 15.89 -16.61
CA GLU A 425 19.65 16.69 -15.41
C GLU A 425 18.15 16.68 -15.09
N SER A 426 17.28 16.69 -16.12
CA SER A 426 15.82 16.56 -15.96
C SER A 426 15.45 15.19 -15.37
N SER A 427 16.08 14.11 -15.84
CA SER A 427 15.85 12.74 -15.36
C SER A 427 16.39 12.48 -13.96
N ILE A 428 17.56 13.02 -13.61
CA ILE A 428 18.10 12.95 -12.24
C ILE A 428 17.13 13.61 -11.27
N ARG A 429 16.69 14.85 -11.56
CA ARG A 429 15.76 15.60 -10.72
C ARG A 429 14.41 14.88 -10.55
N PHE A 430 13.90 14.26 -11.62
CA PHE A 430 12.70 13.42 -11.54
C PHE A 430 12.88 12.27 -10.53
N LEU A 431 14.03 11.58 -10.54
CA LEU A 431 14.29 10.45 -9.63
C LEU A 431 14.62 10.90 -8.19
N GLU A 432 15.22 12.08 -8.02
CA GLU A 432 15.46 12.75 -6.72
C GLU A 432 14.19 13.44 -6.14
N SER A 433 13.08 13.44 -6.88
CA SER A 433 11.82 14.06 -6.44
C SER A 433 11.10 13.29 -5.33
N PHE A 434 11.29 11.97 -5.29
CA PHE A 434 10.63 11.02 -4.39
C PHE A 434 11.61 9.94 -3.93
N TRP A 435 11.47 9.50 -2.67
CA TRP A 435 12.14 8.30 -2.18
C TRP A 435 11.22 7.52 -1.23
N PRO A 436 10.93 6.23 -1.50
CA PRO A 436 9.96 5.47 -0.72
C PRO A 436 10.51 5.05 0.64
N THR A 437 9.78 5.36 1.72
CA THR A 437 10.16 4.96 3.09
C THR A 437 10.12 3.44 3.30
N ARG A 438 9.19 2.75 2.62
CA ARG A 438 9.15 1.29 2.46
C ARG A 438 8.89 0.97 0.99
N PRO A 439 9.87 0.52 0.20
CA PRO A 439 9.70 0.30 -1.25
C PRO A 439 8.54 -0.64 -1.62
N SER A 440 8.20 -1.60 -0.76
CA SER A 440 7.08 -2.53 -0.96
C SER A 440 5.69 -1.96 -0.62
N HIS A 441 5.58 -0.72 -0.13
CA HIS A 441 4.33 -0.14 0.37
C HIS A 441 4.15 1.38 0.09
N SER A 442 5.23 2.10 -0.21
CA SER A 442 5.22 3.51 -0.57
C SER A 442 5.54 3.66 -2.05
N HIS A 443 4.59 4.19 -2.82
CA HIS A 443 4.64 4.30 -4.29
C HIS A 443 4.61 5.76 -4.73
N VAL A 444 4.78 6.04 -6.03
CA VAL A 444 4.70 7.41 -6.57
C VAL A 444 3.74 7.51 -7.75
N LEU A 445 2.80 8.44 -7.64
CA LEU A 445 1.79 8.76 -8.64
C LEU A 445 2.25 9.98 -9.44
N VAL A 446 2.81 9.73 -10.61
CA VAL A 446 3.27 10.76 -11.54
C VAL A 446 2.08 11.23 -12.36
N LEU A 447 1.82 12.54 -12.32
CA LEU A 447 0.76 13.21 -13.08
C LEU A 447 1.36 14.30 -13.96
N SER A 448 1.15 14.18 -15.26
CA SER A 448 1.44 15.22 -16.25
C SER A 448 0.61 16.48 -15.96
N PRO A 449 1.16 17.69 -16.15
CA PRO A 449 0.43 18.94 -15.98
C PRO A 449 -0.77 19.07 -16.93
N HIS A 450 -0.88 18.19 -17.92
CA HIS A 450 -1.98 18.12 -18.89
C HIS A 450 -3.18 17.27 -18.43
N ALA A 451 -3.06 16.56 -17.30
CA ALA A 451 -4.12 15.73 -16.76
C ALA A 451 -5.21 16.54 -16.02
N GLU A 452 -6.43 16.00 -15.99
CA GLU A 452 -7.52 16.44 -15.13
C GLU A 452 -8.21 15.19 -14.56
N VAL A 453 -8.50 15.16 -13.25
CA VAL A 453 -8.99 13.97 -12.55
C VAL A 453 -10.45 14.10 -12.13
N THR A 454 -11.23 13.03 -12.21
CA THR A 454 -12.62 13.02 -11.71
C THR A 454 -12.66 12.77 -10.19
N PRO A 455 -13.79 13.05 -9.51
CA PRO A 455 -13.88 12.88 -8.06
C PRO A 455 -13.57 11.47 -7.54
N GLN A 456 -13.76 10.44 -8.35
CA GLN A 456 -13.51 9.03 -7.97
C GLN A 456 -12.08 8.56 -8.23
N PHE A 457 -11.21 9.39 -8.80
CA PHE A 457 -9.87 9.01 -9.23
C PHE A 457 -9.04 8.30 -8.14
N PHE A 458 -8.97 8.83 -6.92
CA PHE A 458 -8.19 8.21 -5.84
C PHE A 458 -8.78 6.90 -5.31
N HIS A 459 -10.10 6.70 -5.43
CA HIS A 459 -10.73 5.39 -5.18
C HIS A 459 -10.22 4.36 -6.20
N TYR A 460 -10.15 4.70 -7.49
CA TYR A 460 -9.62 3.79 -8.51
C TYR A 460 -8.11 3.52 -8.34
N VAL A 461 -7.31 4.54 -8.00
CA VAL A 461 -5.88 4.38 -7.69
C VAL A 461 -5.69 3.39 -6.54
N LYS A 462 -6.42 3.56 -5.42
CA LYS A 462 -6.33 2.66 -4.26
C LYS A 462 -6.88 1.26 -4.57
N TYR A 463 -8.03 1.16 -5.20
CA TYR A 463 -8.63 -0.13 -5.61
C TYR A 463 -7.68 -0.94 -6.49
N SER A 464 -7.18 -0.31 -7.57
CA SER A 464 -6.23 -0.93 -8.50
C SER A 464 -4.95 -1.36 -7.80
N LEU A 465 -4.33 -0.48 -6.99
CA LEU A 465 -3.11 -0.81 -6.27
C LEU A 465 -3.30 -1.98 -5.31
N LEU A 466 -4.36 -1.97 -4.49
CA LEU A 466 -4.67 -3.04 -3.55
C LEU A 466 -4.91 -4.37 -4.27
N GLN A 467 -5.73 -4.41 -5.33
CA GLN A 467 -6.02 -5.66 -6.03
C GLN A 467 -4.82 -6.17 -6.87
N ARG A 468 -4.05 -5.28 -7.51
CA ARG A 468 -2.94 -5.66 -8.41
C ARG A 468 -1.63 -5.99 -7.71
N ARG A 469 -1.36 -5.48 -6.49
CA ARG A 469 -0.12 -5.78 -5.73
C ARG A 469 -0.36 -6.57 -4.44
N TYR A 470 -1.49 -6.40 -3.73
CA TYR A 470 -1.67 -6.91 -2.36
C TYR A 470 -2.69 -8.05 -2.22
N SER A 471 -3.45 -8.36 -3.28
CA SER A 471 -4.35 -9.53 -3.28
C SER A 471 -3.56 -10.84 -3.14
N ALA A 472 -4.23 -11.86 -2.61
CA ALA A 472 -3.66 -13.20 -2.49
C ALA A 472 -3.38 -13.81 -3.88
N ILE A 473 -4.09 -13.39 -4.93
CA ILE A 473 -3.80 -13.78 -6.32
C ILE A 473 -2.54 -13.08 -6.83
N ALA A 474 -2.40 -11.76 -6.60
CA ALA A 474 -1.21 -11.00 -6.99
C ALA A 474 0.09 -11.60 -6.41
N SER A 475 0.08 -11.92 -5.11
CA SER A 475 1.20 -12.55 -4.43
C SER A 475 1.48 -13.99 -4.90
N ARG A 476 0.44 -14.82 -5.13
CA ARG A 476 0.61 -16.20 -5.61
C ARG A 476 1.18 -16.32 -7.03
N GLN A 477 0.99 -15.30 -7.85
CA GLN A 477 1.44 -15.28 -9.25
C GLN A 477 2.72 -14.46 -9.46
N ASP A 478 3.36 -13.99 -8.37
CA ASP A 478 4.58 -13.19 -8.39
C ASP A 478 4.49 -11.95 -9.31
N TRP A 479 3.33 -11.27 -9.29
CA TRP A 479 3.16 -10.03 -10.06
C TRP A 479 4.05 -8.90 -9.55
N GLU A 480 4.59 -9.02 -8.34
CA GLU A 480 5.58 -8.10 -7.82
C GLU A 480 6.94 -8.14 -8.53
N SER A 481 7.32 -9.26 -9.15
CA SER A 481 8.53 -9.31 -10.00
C SER A 481 8.30 -8.81 -11.43
N LYS A 482 7.05 -8.56 -11.85
CA LYS A 482 6.71 -8.27 -13.26
C LYS A 482 6.08 -6.90 -13.51
N LEU A 483 5.31 -6.37 -12.56
CA LEU A 483 4.62 -5.09 -12.71
C LEU A 483 5.56 -3.92 -12.38
N PHE A 484 5.80 -3.03 -13.34
CA PHE A 484 6.49 -1.75 -13.12
C PHE A 484 5.57 -0.72 -12.45
N GLY A 485 4.32 -0.68 -12.91
CA GLY A 485 3.33 0.32 -12.50
C GLY A 485 1.96 0.14 -13.14
N ILE A 486 1.06 1.05 -12.82
CA ILE A 486 -0.34 1.08 -13.29
C ILE A 486 -0.58 2.46 -13.91
N SER A 487 -0.94 2.53 -15.20
CA SER A 487 -1.35 3.78 -15.84
C SER A 487 -2.85 4.02 -15.65
N PHE A 488 -3.25 5.29 -15.69
CA PHE A 488 -4.65 5.73 -15.55
C PHE A 488 -5.18 6.43 -16.82
N SER A 489 -4.36 6.58 -17.85
CA SER A 489 -4.77 7.06 -19.17
C SER A 489 -4.28 6.08 -20.26
N THR A 490 -5.14 5.83 -21.24
CA THR A 490 -4.82 4.96 -22.38
C THR A 490 -4.19 5.78 -23.50
N PRO A 491 -3.00 5.42 -23.99
CA PRO A 491 -2.24 6.23 -24.95
C PRO A 491 -2.83 6.14 -26.36
N THR A 492 -2.77 7.25 -27.11
CA THR A 492 -3.26 7.35 -28.51
C THR A 492 -2.14 7.28 -29.54
N THR A 493 -0.89 7.37 -29.11
CA THR A 493 0.33 7.26 -29.94
C THR A 493 1.34 6.33 -29.28
N TYR A 494 2.26 5.77 -30.07
CA TYR A 494 3.44 5.11 -29.53
C TYR A 494 4.39 6.11 -28.87
N LEU A 495 5.41 5.61 -28.16
CA LEU A 495 6.41 6.43 -27.48
C LEU A 495 7.28 7.28 -28.43
N ASP A 496 7.27 7.02 -29.73
CA ASP A 496 7.85 7.93 -30.73
C ASP A 496 7.10 9.28 -30.83
N GLY A 497 5.89 9.37 -30.27
CA GLY A 497 5.04 10.57 -30.20
C GLY A 497 4.26 10.89 -31.48
N SER A 498 4.43 10.09 -32.54
CA SER A 498 4.04 10.37 -33.93
C SER A 498 3.21 9.28 -34.61
N THR A 499 3.47 7.99 -34.34
CA THR A 499 2.68 6.88 -34.89
C THR A 499 1.47 6.60 -34.01
N GLN A 500 0.31 6.41 -34.64
CA GLN A 500 -0.96 6.17 -33.94
C GLN A 500 -0.97 4.79 -33.29
N PHE A 501 -1.29 4.73 -32.00
CA PHE A 501 -1.49 3.47 -31.27
C PHE A 501 -2.98 3.09 -31.29
N ALA A 502 -3.25 1.79 -31.36
CA ALA A 502 -4.58 1.22 -31.22
C ALA A 502 -4.53 0.14 -30.11
N PRO A 503 -5.38 0.22 -29.07
CA PRO A 503 -5.43 -0.81 -28.03
C PRO A 503 -5.68 -2.22 -28.59
N PRO A 504 -5.12 -3.26 -27.95
CA PRO A 504 -5.26 -4.64 -28.41
C PRO A 504 -6.70 -5.14 -28.26
N LYS A 505 -7.02 -6.21 -29.00
CA LYS A 505 -8.32 -6.87 -28.95
C LYS A 505 -8.45 -7.78 -27.72
N PRO A 506 -9.69 -8.19 -27.35
CA PRO A 506 -9.91 -9.31 -26.44
C PRO A 506 -9.15 -10.56 -26.89
N LEU A 507 -8.71 -11.40 -25.95
CA LEU A 507 -8.24 -12.75 -26.30
C LEU A 507 -9.44 -13.62 -26.69
N GLU A 508 -9.20 -14.68 -27.47
CA GLU A 508 -10.28 -15.59 -27.89
C GLU A 508 -11.02 -16.20 -26.69
N GLY A 509 -12.36 -16.13 -26.71
CA GLY A 509 -13.22 -16.58 -25.61
C GLY A 509 -13.49 -15.53 -24.52
N GLN A 510 -13.02 -14.29 -24.64
CA GLN A 510 -13.29 -13.21 -23.68
C GLN A 510 -14.33 -12.21 -24.21
N GLU A 511 -15.51 -12.23 -23.62
CA GLU A 511 -16.56 -11.22 -23.86
C GLU A 511 -16.29 -9.93 -23.06
N PHE A 512 -15.19 -9.24 -23.38
CA PHE A 512 -15.13 -7.80 -23.12
C PHE A 512 -16.09 -7.10 -24.10
N GLY A 513 -16.80 -6.08 -23.61
CA GLY A 513 -17.73 -5.30 -24.43
C GLY A 513 -17.04 -4.59 -25.60
N ALA A 514 -17.84 -4.00 -26.50
CA ALA A 514 -17.37 -3.33 -27.73
C ALA A 514 -16.47 -2.08 -27.51
N GLU A 515 -16.05 -1.82 -26.27
CA GLU A 515 -15.41 -0.60 -25.78
C GLU A 515 -13.95 -0.81 -25.34
N GLY A 516 -13.41 -2.03 -25.55
CA GLY A 516 -11.98 -2.34 -25.46
C GLY A 516 -11.58 -3.19 -24.25
N THR A 517 -10.30 -3.59 -24.25
CA THR A 517 -9.73 -4.56 -23.31
C THR A 517 -8.57 -3.92 -22.52
N PRO A 518 -8.47 -4.10 -21.19
CA PRO A 518 -7.31 -3.65 -20.42
C PRO A 518 -6.11 -4.57 -20.72
N PHE A 519 -4.90 -4.02 -20.78
CA PHE A 519 -3.73 -4.72 -21.34
C PHE A 519 -2.43 -4.46 -20.56
N LEU A 520 -1.45 -5.35 -20.74
CA LEU A 520 -0.09 -5.20 -20.23
C LEU A 520 0.84 -4.75 -21.34
N TRP A 521 1.59 -3.67 -21.17
CA TRP A 521 2.55 -3.18 -22.18
C TRP A 521 3.91 -2.85 -21.55
N GLN A 522 5.01 -3.26 -22.19
CA GLN A 522 6.36 -2.90 -21.73
C GLN A 522 6.70 -1.41 -21.87
N ALA A 523 5.91 -0.64 -22.63
CA ALA A 523 6.05 0.81 -22.71
C ALA A 523 5.29 1.47 -21.56
N PRO A 524 5.95 2.21 -20.65
CA PRO A 524 5.28 3.00 -19.61
C PRO A 524 4.70 4.30 -20.18
N ASN A 525 3.78 4.92 -19.45
CA ASN A 525 3.16 6.20 -19.82
C ASN A 525 3.77 7.36 -19.02
N SER A 526 3.82 8.56 -19.59
CA SER A 526 4.18 9.81 -18.90
C SER A 526 2.98 10.60 -18.35
N ASP A 527 1.76 10.32 -18.82
CA ASP A 527 0.60 11.20 -18.59
C ASP A 527 -0.05 11.01 -17.21
N ALA A 528 -0.36 9.77 -16.85
CA ALA A 528 -0.83 9.41 -15.51
C ALA A 528 -0.40 7.98 -15.19
N ILE A 529 0.51 7.80 -14.24
CA ILE A 529 1.07 6.50 -13.86
C ILE A 529 1.43 6.42 -12.37
N LEU A 530 1.02 5.33 -11.72
CA LEU A 530 1.56 4.91 -10.43
C LEU A 530 2.74 3.98 -10.67
N ILE A 531 3.94 4.40 -10.30
CA ILE A 531 5.17 3.59 -10.32
C ILE A 531 5.37 2.96 -8.95
N LEU A 532 5.69 1.67 -8.91
CA LEU A 532 5.85 0.95 -7.64
C LEU A 532 7.19 1.32 -6.96
N GLY A 533 7.20 1.42 -5.62
CA GLY A 533 8.35 1.93 -4.87
C GLY A 533 9.63 1.08 -5.01
N ASP A 534 9.49 -0.23 -5.08
CA ASP A 534 10.58 -1.18 -5.37
C ASP A 534 11.17 -0.95 -6.77
N LYS A 535 10.30 -0.67 -7.75
CA LYS A 535 10.69 -0.39 -9.13
C LYS A 535 11.27 1.02 -9.31
N TRP A 536 10.88 1.98 -8.47
CA TRP A 536 11.48 3.32 -8.40
C TRP A 536 12.90 3.30 -7.84
N VAL A 537 13.13 2.57 -6.73
CA VAL A 537 14.48 2.39 -6.16
C VAL A 537 15.41 1.71 -7.16
N GLU A 538 14.91 0.72 -7.89
CA GLU A 538 15.66 0.07 -8.96
C GLU A 538 15.94 1.01 -10.13
N LEU A 539 14.96 1.79 -10.61
CA LEU A 539 15.15 2.77 -11.68
C LEU A 539 16.19 3.83 -11.30
N HIS A 540 16.16 4.32 -10.07
CA HIS A 540 17.20 5.20 -9.55
C HIS A 540 18.58 4.51 -9.56
N GLY A 541 18.69 3.28 -9.06
CA GLY A 541 19.95 2.54 -9.04
C GLY A 541 20.50 2.22 -10.44
N TYR A 542 19.63 1.93 -11.40
CA TYR A 542 19.94 1.77 -12.82
C TYR A 542 20.50 3.05 -13.42
N VAL A 543 19.81 4.18 -13.25
CA VAL A 543 20.22 5.47 -13.82
C VAL A 543 21.53 5.96 -13.19
N SER A 544 21.72 5.86 -11.87
CA SER A 544 22.96 6.26 -11.20
C SER A 544 24.20 5.57 -11.83
N GLN A 545 24.14 4.25 -12.00
CA GLN A 545 25.25 3.47 -12.58
C GLN A 545 25.40 3.69 -14.08
N LEU A 546 24.30 3.85 -14.81
CA LEU A 546 24.33 4.15 -16.25
C LEU A 546 25.02 5.49 -16.54
N LEU A 547 24.76 6.51 -15.71
CA LEU A 547 25.38 7.82 -15.86
C LEU A 547 26.85 7.80 -15.43
N GLU A 548 27.20 7.12 -14.33
CA GLU A 548 28.59 6.88 -13.93
C GLU A 548 29.40 6.23 -15.06
N LYS A 549 28.86 5.15 -15.67
CA LYS A 549 29.50 4.46 -16.80
C LYS A 549 29.58 5.30 -18.08
N ARG A 550 28.63 6.22 -18.31
CA ARG A 550 28.68 7.18 -19.43
C ARG A 550 29.75 8.24 -19.20
N HIS A 551 29.81 8.86 -18.02
CA HIS A 551 30.82 9.89 -17.73
C HIS A 551 32.25 9.32 -17.66
N ALA A 552 32.39 8.03 -17.30
CA ALA A 552 33.64 7.29 -17.37
C ALA A 552 34.04 6.83 -18.79
N SER A 553 33.24 7.08 -19.84
CA SER A 553 33.51 6.58 -21.20
C SER A 553 33.32 7.64 -22.28
N SER A 554 34.33 7.81 -23.13
CA SER A 554 34.29 8.72 -24.28
C SER A 554 33.44 8.24 -25.46
N THR A 555 32.86 7.03 -25.38
CA THR A 555 32.16 6.37 -26.50
C THR A 555 30.78 5.89 -26.04
N THR A 556 29.71 6.39 -26.67
CA THR A 556 28.35 5.88 -26.43
C THR A 556 28.17 4.52 -27.09
N PRO A 557 27.77 3.45 -26.37
CA PRO A 557 27.47 2.15 -26.96
C PRO A 557 26.29 2.22 -27.94
N ASP A 558 26.32 1.42 -29.00
CA ASP A 558 25.29 1.38 -30.04
C ASP A 558 23.88 1.19 -29.47
N LEU A 559 23.73 0.30 -28.48
CA LEU A 559 22.47 0.04 -27.75
C LEU A 559 21.85 1.28 -27.08
N LEU A 560 22.63 2.34 -26.82
CA LEU A 560 22.18 3.60 -26.23
C LEU A 560 22.16 4.77 -27.23
N SER A 561 22.69 4.57 -28.43
CA SER A 561 22.76 5.59 -29.50
C SER A 561 21.38 5.88 -30.12
N LYS A 562 20.54 4.84 -30.21
CA LYS A 562 19.19 4.89 -30.75
C LYS A 562 18.19 4.93 -29.60
N LYS A 563 17.60 6.11 -29.37
CA LYS A 563 16.42 6.26 -28.51
C LYS A 563 15.19 5.69 -29.21
N GLU A 564 14.23 5.24 -28.42
CA GLU A 564 12.90 4.85 -28.89
C GLU A 564 11.83 5.85 -28.44
N VAL A 565 12.09 6.62 -27.39
CA VAL A 565 11.20 7.68 -26.91
C VAL A 565 11.45 8.98 -27.70
N GLY A 566 10.38 9.51 -28.30
CA GLY A 566 10.34 10.78 -28.99
C GLY A 566 10.20 11.97 -28.04
N LYS A 567 10.63 13.16 -28.51
CA LYS A 567 10.77 14.40 -27.72
C LYS A 567 9.45 14.99 -27.19
N ARG A 568 8.32 14.36 -27.50
CA ARG A 568 7.00 14.67 -26.92
C ARG A 568 6.89 14.22 -25.45
N HIS A 569 7.65 13.19 -25.07
CA HIS A 569 7.67 12.64 -23.72
C HIS A 569 8.91 13.13 -22.94
N PRO A 570 8.84 13.24 -21.61
CA PRO A 570 9.97 13.67 -20.79
C PRO A 570 11.10 12.63 -20.78
N GLY A 571 12.36 13.08 -20.69
CA GLY A 571 13.55 12.26 -20.90
C GLY A 571 13.71 11.07 -19.94
N TRP A 572 13.08 11.11 -18.76
CA TRP A 572 13.10 10.00 -17.80
C TRP A 572 12.40 8.73 -18.34
N LEU A 573 11.48 8.89 -19.30
CA LEU A 573 10.71 7.78 -19.84
C LEU A 573 11.57 6.82 -20.68
N GLU A 574 12.62 7.32 -21.34
CA GLU A 574 13.59 6.50 -22.09
C GLU A 574 14.36 5.54 -21.16
N TYR A 575 14.85 6.02 -20.01
CA TYR A 575 15.48 5.14 -19.01
C TYR A 575 14.51 4.11 -18.43
N THR A 576 13.24 4.50 -18.27
CA THR A 576 12.19 3.62 -17.75
C THR A 576 11.80 2.52 -18.75
N LEU A 577 11.74 2.87 -20.04
CA LEU A 577 11.55 1.93 -21.14
C LEU A 577 12.73 0.96 -21.24
N GLN A 578 13.98 1.45 -21.12
CA GLN A 578 15.18 0.61 -21.13
C GLN A 578 15.15 -0.42 -19.98
N LEU A 579 14.91 0.01 -18.74
CA LEU A 579 14.83 -0.92 -17.61
C LEU A 579 13.69 -1.94 -17.80
N SER A 580 12.52 -1.50 -18.28
CA SER A 580 11.39 -2.39 -18.55
C SER A 580 11.72 -3.44 -19.62
N ARG A 581 12.49 -3.08 -20.66
CA ARG A 581 13.00 -4.00 -21.69
C ARG A 581 14.07 -4.96 -21.14
N ILE A 582 14.96 -4.51 -20.24
CA ILE A 582 16.01 -5.35 -19.62
C ILE A 582 15.42 -6.38 -18.65
N ARG A 583 14.39 -6.00 -17.89
CA ARG A 583 13.77 -6.85 -16.88
C ARG A 583 12.56 -7.65 -17.36
N GLY A 584 11.96 -7.27 -18.48
CA GLY A 584 10.68 -7.83 -18.91
C GLY A 584 9.51 -7.30 -18.08
N TYR A 585 9.61 -6.08 -17.54
CA TYR A 585 8.54 -5.45 -16.78
C TYR A 585 7.43 -4.90 -17.69
N PHE A 586 6.24 -4.74 -17.11
CA PHE A 586 5.04 -4.22 -17.77
C PHE A 586 4.39 -3.09 -16.97
N THR A 587 3.80 -2.13 -17.67
CA THR A 587 2.78 -1.23 -17.13
C THR A 587 1.40 -1.80 -17.46
N LEU A 588 0.49 -1.80 -16.48
CA LEU A 588 -0.93 -2.11 -16.69
C LEU A 588 -1.66 -0.89 -17.25
N TYR A 589 -2.47 -1.09 -18.28
CA TYR A 589 -3.36 -0.10 -18.86
C TYR A 589 -4.84 -0.49 -18.70
N PRO A 590 -5.73 0.49 -18.41
CA PRO A 590 -7.18 0.28 -18.34
C PRO A 590 -7.82 0.18 -19.74
N THR A 591 -9.13 -0.08 -19.79
CA THR A 591 -9.92 0.16 -21.02
C THR A 591 -9.96 1.66 -21.32
N GLN A 592 -10.24 2.02 -22.59
CA GLN A 592 -10.39 3.43 -22.97
C GLN A 592 -11.55 4.11 -22.22
N VAL A 593 -12.64 3.39 -21.96
CA VAL A 593 -13.80 3.93 -21.24
C VAL A 593 -13.51 4.14 -19.75
N THR A 594 -12.83 3.21 -19.08
CA THR A 594 -12.37 3.44 -17.70
C THR A 594 -11.41 4.62 -17.64
N ALA A 595 -10.40 4.70 -18.53
CA ALA A 595 -9.49 5.84 -18.62
C ALA A 595 -10.24 7.18 -18.76
N ASN A 596 -11.12 7.27 -19.77
CA ASN A 596 -11.91 8.47 -20.06
C ASN A 596 -12.94 8.81 -18.96
N THR A 597 -13.14 7.95 -17.95
CA THR A 597 -14.02 8.22 -16.79
C THR A 597 -13.23 8.64 -15.54
N ILE A 598 -11.92 8.39 -15.48
CA ILE A 598 -11.06 8.71 -14.33
C ILE A 598 -10.10 9.89 -14.58
N VAL A 599 -9.56 10.02 -15.81
CA VAL A 599 -8.55 11.02 -16.18
C VAL A 599 -8.77 11.53 -17.61
N GLY A 600 -8.88 12.85 -17.75
CA GLY A 600 -8.81 13.53 -19.03
C GLY A 600 -7.39 14.02 -19.32
N ILE A 601 -6.85 13.72 -20.50
CA ILE A 601 -5.57 14.26 -20.97
C ILE A 601 -5.84 15.34 -22.02
N HIS A 602 -5.36 16.55 -21.78
CA HIS A 602 -5.69 17.75 -22.55
C HIS A 602 -4.50 18.28 -23.36
N THR A 603 -4.67 18.41 -24.67
CA THR A 603 -3.66 18.88 -25.63
C THR A 603 -3.74 20.39 -25.94
N ASP A 604 -4.71 21.09 -25.36
CA ASP A 604 -5.08 22.49 -25.60
C ASP A 604 -3.96 23.52 -25.38
N LEU A 605 -3.20 23.36 -24.30
CA LEU A 605 -1.98 24.11 -23.97
C LEU A 605 -0.84 23.12 -23.72
N TYR A 606 -0.63 22.19 -24.66
CA TYR A 606 0.52 21.27 -24.61
C TYR A 606 1.85 22.04 -24.81
N GLU A 607 2.86 21.74 -23.99
CA GLU A 607 4.21 22.29 -24.12
C GLU A 607 5.24 21.15 -24.16
N VAL A 608 6.23 21.29 -25.05
CA VAL A 608 7.33 20.32 -25.19
C VAL A 608 8.20 20.34 -23.90
N PRO A 609 8.60 19.17 -23.35
CA PRO A 609 9.44 19.07 -22.15
C PRO A 609 10.68 19.97 -22.19
N GLU A 610 11.04 20.55 -21.04
CA GLU A 610 12.01 21.64 -20.95
C GLU A 610 13.39 21.29 -21.53
N GLU A 611 13.83 20.04 -21.33
CA GLU A 611 15.06 19.49 -21.91
C GLU A 611 15.15 19.58 -23.45
N TYR A 612 14.03 19.65 -24.18
CA TYR A 612 14.01 19.77 -25.64
C TYR A 612 13.73 21.20 -26.13
N GLN A 613 13.43 22.14 -25.24
CA GLN A 613 13.08 23.52 -25.63
C GLN A 613 14.23 24.22 -26.37
N GLY A 614 13.86 25.07 -27.34
CA GLY A 614 14.80 25.77 -28.22
C GLY A 614 15.39 24.91 -29.36
N GLU A 615 15.12 23.60 -29.40
CA GLU A 615 15.40 22.80 -30.59
C GLU A 615 14.28 23.00 -31.63
N LYS A 616 14.65 22.95 -32.91
CA LYS A 616 13.67 23.00 -34.01
C LYS A 616 12.94 21.65 -34.08
N THR A 617 11.81 21.55 -33.41
CA THR A 617 10.74 20.60 -33.79
C THR A 617 10.38 20.85 -35.26
N SER A 618 10.14 19.77 -36.00
CA SER A 618 9.68 19.85 -37.37
C SER A 618 8.23 20.34 -37.43
N GLU A 619 7.87 21.00 -38.54
CA GLU A 619 6.51 21.54 -38.73
C GLU A 619 5.44 20.43 -38.72
N GLN A 620 5.83 19.19 -39.04
CA GLN A 620 4.98 18.00 -38.96
C GLN A 620 4.65 17.57 -37.51
N GLU A 621 5.58 17.76 -36.56
CA GLU A 621 5.34 17.47 -35.13
C GLU A 621 4.38 18.48 -34.48
N GLN A 622 4.18 19.65 -35.08
CA GLN A 622 3.27 20.69 -34.57
C GLN A 622 1.83 20.52 -35.06
N ASP A 623 1.61 20.10 -36.31
CA ASP A 623 0.25 19.95 -36.86
C ASP A 623 -0.47 18.69 -36.32
N SER A 624 0.28 17.66 -35.93
CA SER A 624 -0.24 16.43 -35.29
C SER A 624 -0.81 16.62 -33.88
N ILE A 625 -0.71 17.81 -33.29
CA ILE A 625 -1.17 18.11 -31.92
C ILE A 625 -2.71 18.29 -31.85
N LYS A 626 -3.38 18.51 -32.99
CA LYS A 626 -4.80 18.91 -33.09
C LYS A 626 -5.84 17.79 -32.87
N HIS A 627 -5.52 16.78 -32.07
CA HIS A 627 -6.50 15.81 -31.58
C HIS A 627 -6.71 16.03 -30.08
N ALA A 628 -7.89 16.54 -29.73
CA ALA A 628 -8.36 16.71 -28.36
C ALA A 628 -9.39 15.62 -28.04
N THR A 629 -9.37 15.13 -26.80
CA THR A 629 -10.30 14.09 -26.33
C THR A 629 -11.65 14.73 -25.97
N GLU A 630 -12.54 14.90 -26.95
CA GLU A 630 -13.87 15.54 -26.77
C GLU A 630 -14.84 14.77 -25.83
N LEU A 631 -14.40 13.66 -25.23
CA LEU A 631 -15.25 12.69 -24.51
C LEU A 631 -15.03 12.64 -22.99
N PHE A 632 -14.23 13.56 -22.41
CA PHE A 632 -14.00 13.61 -20.96
C PHE A 632 -14.91 14.65 -20.27
N ASP A 633 -15.70 14.20 -19.29
CA ASP A 633 -16.47 15.08 -18.39
C ASP A 633 -15.87 15.09 -16.97
N PRO A 634 -15.23 16.20 -16.53
CA PRO A 634 -14.69 16.33 -15.16
C PRO A 634 -15.77 16.39 -14.08
N ALA A 635 -17.05 16.61 -14.45
CA ALA A 635 -18.19 16.57 -13.54
C ALA A 635 -18.92 15.21 -13.52
N SER A 636 -18.41 14.21 -14.26
CA SER A 636 -19.03 12.89 -14.39
C SER A 636 -19.28 12.23 -13.04
N GLN A 637 -20.50 11.71 -12.87
CA GLN A 637 -20.94 10.94 -11.71
C GLN A 637 -21.09 9.44 -12.01
N ILE A 638 -20.57 8.97 -13.16
CA ILE A 638 -20.51 7.55 -13.50
C ILE A 638 -19.72 6.82 -12.40
N ASP A 639 -20.27 5.76 -11.80
CA ASP A 639 -19.51 4.89 -10.90
C ASP A 639 -18.41 4.22 -11.70
N MET A 640 -17.16 4.40 -11.28
CA MET A 640 -15.99 3.81 -11.94
C MET A 640 -16.11 2.28 -12.04
N LEU A 641 -16.80 1.60 -11.11
CA LEU A 641 -17.10 0.17 -11.22
C LEU A 641 -17.98 -0.18 -12.43
N ALA A 642 -18.90 0.70 -12.83
CA ALA A 642 -19.77 0.49 -13.99
C ALA A 642 -19.01 0.57 -15.32
N THR A 643 -17.76 1.07 -15.31
CA THR A 643 -16.84 1.03 -16.47
C THR A 643 -16.00 -0.24 -16.54
N LEU A 644 -16.03 -1.06 -15.49
CA LEU A 644 -15.24 -2.29 -15.38
C LEU A 644 -16.08 -3.52 -15.78
N PRO A 645 -15.43 -4.59 -16.28
CA PRO A 645 -16.09 -5.87 -16.52
C PRO A 645 -16.88 -6.38 -15.30
N HIS A 646 -17.98 -7.08 -15.57
CA HIS A 646 -18.81 -7.76 -14.57
C HIS A 646 -19.17 -6.91 -13.33
N GLU A 647 -19.57 -5.65 -13.56
CA GLU A 647 -20.01 -4.71 -12.52
C GLU A 647 -18.95 -4.51 -11.41
N GLY A 648 -17.70 -4.29 -11.82
CA GLY A 648 -16.62 -3.86 -10.94
C GLY A 648 -15.43 -4.80 -10.79
N GLU A 649 -15.36 -5.92 -11.52
CA GLU A 649 -14.23 -6.84 -11.44
C GLU A 649 -13.05 -6.39 -12.31
N LEU A 650 -11.85 -6.24 -11.73
CA LEU A 650 -10.64 -6.11 -12.54
C LEU A 650 -10.20 -7.49 -13.07
N PRO A 651 -10.23 -7.74 -14.39
CA PRO A 651 -9.86 -9.03 -14.97
C PRO A 651 -8.42 -9.42 -14.61
N LEU A 652 -8.18 -10.70 -14.37
CA LEU A 652 -6.91 -11.22 -13.87
C LEU A 652 -5.76 -10.97 -14.86
N LEU A 653 -4.58 -10.59 -14.35
CA LEU A 653 -3.49 -10.06 -15.18
C LEU A 653 -2.96 -11.04 -16.25
N TYR A 654 -3.02 -12.35 -15.99
CA TYR A 654 -2.61 -13.38 -16.96
C TYR A 654 -3.64 -13.60 -18.08
N HIS A 655 -4.87 -13.12 -17.92
CA HIS A 655 -5.92 -13.13 -18.94
C HIS A 655 -5.89 -11.88 -19.83
N LEU A 656 -4.99 -10.92 -19.61
CA LEU A 656 -4.91 -9.72 -20.43
C LEU A 656 -4.03 -9.95 -21.67
N PRO A 657 -4.22 -9.20 -22.78
CA PRO A 657 -3.23 -9.12 -23.85
C PRO A 657 -1.91 -8.55 -23.32
N TRP A 658 -0.78 -9.14 -23.76
CA TRP A 658 0.57 -8.68 -23.43
C TRP A 658 1.20 -8.09 -24.68
N LEU A 659 1.81 -6.92 -24.56
CA LEU A 659 2.47 -6.20 -25.65
C LEU A 659 3.97 -5.99 -25.37
N THR A 660 4.82 -6.30 -26.35
CA THR A 660 6.22 -5.88 -26.37
C THR A 660 6.34 -4.35 -26.41
N TRP A 661 7.52 -3.80 -26.14
CA TRP A 661 7.76 -2.35 -26.17
C TRP A 661 7.33 -1.67 -27.49
N ASP A 662 7.41 -2.38 -28.62
CA ASP A 662 6.97 -1.96 -29.96
C ASP A 662 5.52 -2.36 -30.31
N GLY A 663 4.71 -2.71 -29.32
CA GLY A 663 3.26 -2.92 -29.43
C GLY A 663 2.82 -4.23 -30.07
N LYS A 664 3.70 -5.22 -30.18
CA LYS A 664 3.37 -6.54 -30.75
C LYS A 664 2.87 -7.49 -29.66
N GLU A 665 1.84 -8.26 -29.99
CA GLU A 665 1.28 -9.27 -29.11
C GLU A 665 2.34 -10.33 -28.73
N THR A 666 2.36 -10.71 -27.45
CA THR A 666 3.36 -11.62 -26.87
C THR A 666 2.78 -12.37 -25.68
N TYR A 667 3.61 -13.08 -24.93
CA TYR A 667 3.23 -13.81 -23.71
C TYR A 667 4.45 -13.96 -22.78
N ASP A 668 4.21 -14.24 -21.49
CA ASP A 668 5.22 -14.33 -20.42
C ASP A 668 6.45 -15.18 -20.81
N GLY A 669 6.21 -16.39 -21.33
CA GLY A 669 7.28 -17.32 -21.74
C GLY A 669 8.10 -16.89 -22.96
N ALA A 670 7.64 -15.90 -23.73
CA ALA A 670 8.42 -15.24 -24.78
C ALA A 670 9.13 -13.98 -24.26
N ILE A 671 8.44 -13.13 -23.50
CA ILE A 671 9.01 -11.86 -23.05
C ILE A 671 10.20 -12.07 -22.10
N GLN A 672 10.16 -13.08 -21.23
CA GLN A 672 11.28 -13.41 -20.35
C GLN A 672 12.54 -13.82 -21.15
N LYS A 673 12.37 -14.45 -22.32
CA LYS A 673 13.50 -14.80 -23.22
C LYS A 673 14.04 -13.58 -23.97
N ILE A 674 13.15 -12.68 -24.40
CA ILE A 674 13.51 -11.41 -25.04
C ILE A 674 14.29 -10.53 -24.05
N ALA A 675 13.78 -10.36 -22.82
CA ALA A 675 14.42 -9.62 -21.75
C ALA A 675 15.77 -10.25 -21.34
N ALA A 676 15.84 -11.57 -21.17
CA ALA A 676 17.10 -12.26 -20.86
C ALA A 676 18.18 -12.05 -21.94
N LYS A 677 17.80 -12.08 -23.23
CA LYS A 677 18.73 -11.76 -24.33
C LYS A 677 19.16 -10.29 -24.28
N TYR A 678 18.22 -9.36 -24.14
CA TYR A 678 18.49 -7.93 -24.10
C TYR A 678 19.36 -7.54 -22.89
N ARG A 679 19.16 -8.20 -21.73
CA ARG A 679 19.99 -8.07 -20.53
C ARG A 679 21.43 -8.53 -20.75
N LEU A 680 21.65 -9.64 -21.46
CA LEU A 680 23.00 -10.11 -21.79
C LEU A 680 23.71 -9.15 -22.75
N GLU A 681 23.00 -8.67 -23.78
CA GLU A 681 23.50 -7.67 -24.71
C GLU A 681 23.84 -6.34 -24.00
N PHE A 682 22.98 -5.90 -23.07
CA PHE A 682 23.21 -4.73 -22.22
C PHE A 682 24.42 -4.92 -21.29
N ARG A 683 24.54 -6.04 -20.56
CA ARG A 683 25.70 -6.32 -19.70
C ARG A 683 27.01 -6.25 -20.48
N ASN A 684 27.03 -6.79 -21.69
CA ASN A 684 28.22 -6.81 -22.56
C ASN A 684 28.58 -5.43 -23.11
N GLN A 685 27.61 -4.68 -23.67
CA GLN A 685 27.86 -3.40 -24.35
C GLN A 685 27.93 -2.20 -23.39
N VAL A 686 27.04 -2.15 -22.40
CA VAL A 686 26.83 -1.01 -21.49
C VAL A 686 27.34 -1.30 -20.09
N GLY A 687 27.04 -2.50 -19.57
CA GLY A 687 27.49 -2.95 -18.26
C GLY A 687 29.01 -3.16 -18.15
N GLN A 688 29.71 -3.24 -19.30
CA GLN A 688 31.14 -3.54 -19.42
C GLN A 688 31.56 -4.94 -18.91
N CYS A 689 30.59 -5.85 -18.80
CA CYS A 689 30.77 -7.24 -18.36
C CYS A 689 31.34 -8.12 -19.47
N ARG A 690 32.59 -7.87 -19.88
CA ARG A 690 33.26 -8.67 -20.90
C ARG A 690 33.63 -10.06 -20.37
N ASP A 691 33.43 -11.05 -21.21
CA ASP A 691 33.87 -12.44 -21.03
C ASP A 691 33.34 -13.17 -19.77
N GLU A 692 32.21 -12.71 -19.21
CA GLU A 692 31.47 -13.49 -18.22
C GLU A 692 30.87 -14.77 -18.82
N ASN A 693 31.03 -15.91 -18.12
CA ASN A 693 30.25 -17.11 -18.41
C ASN A 693 28.76 -16.82 -18.16
N PRO A 694 27.81 -17.07 -19.10
CA PRO A 694 26.38 -16.85 -18.87
C PRO A 694 25.78 -17.61 -17.68
N GLU A 695 26.44 -18.64 -17.15
CA GLU A 695 26.06 -19.33 -15.90
C GLU A 695 26.44 -18.56 -14.63
N ALA A 696 27.27 -17.52 -14.73
CA ALA A 696 27.80 -16.72 -13.61
C ALA A 696 27.11 -15.34 -13.47
N ILE A 697 26.05 -15.07 -14.24
CA ILE A 697 25.29 -13.81 -14.16
C ILE A 697 24.75 -13.64 -12.72
N PRO A 698 24.98 -12.49 -12.05
CA PRO A 698 24.50 -12.28 -10.70
C PRO A 698 22.98 -12.39 -10.57
N GLY A 699 22.53 -12.74 -9.36
CA GLY A 699 21.11 -12.65 -8.99
C GLY A 699 20.62 -11.19 -8.99
N PHE A 700 19.30 -11.03 -9.07
CA PHE A 700 18.65 -9.71 -9.06
C PHE A 700 19.11 -8.84 -7.89
N ASP A 701 19.56 -7.61 -8.17
CA ASP A 701 19.90 -6.59 -7.19
C ASP A 701 18.87 -5.45 -7.22
N SER A 702 18.43 -5.00 -6.04
CA SER A 702 17.37 -3.98 -5.90
C SER A 702 17.77 -2.57 -6.36
N TYR A 703 19.04 -2.35 -6.66
CA TYR A 703 19.59 -1.12 -7.25
C TYR A 703 20.11 -1.38 -8.67
N ALA A 704 19.71 -2.49 -9.29
CA ALA A 704 20.12 -2.93 -10.63
C ALA A 704 21.64 -3.12 -10.82
N ARG A 705 22.41 -3.36 -9.74
CA ARG A 705 23.86 -3.61 -9.84
C ARG A 705 24.20 -4.88 -10.62
N ASP A 706 23.27 -5.84 -10.72
CA ASP A 706 23.38 -7.02 -11.58
C ASP A 706 23.27 -6.72 -13.08
N LEU A 707 23.18 -5.45 -13.49
CA LEU A 707 23.26 -5.01 -14.89
C LEU A 707 24.64 -4.46 -15.27
N PHE A 708 25.54 -4.24 -14.30
CA PHE A 708 26.84 -3.61 -14.52
C PHE A 708 27.98 -4.47 -13.97
N CYS A 709 29.20 -4.16 -14.41
CA CYS A 709 30.44 -4.72 -13.89
C CYS A 709 31.42 -3.59 -13.57
N PHE A 710 31.81 -3.50 -12.30
CA PHE A 710 32.87 -2.62 -11.86
C PHE A 710 34.20 -3.37 -11.98
N THR A 711 35.08 -2.87 -12.84
CA THR A 711 36.49 -3.24 -12.80
C THR A 711 36.99 -2.91 -11.39
N LYS A 712 37.48 -3.92 -10.67
CA LYS A 712 38.17 -3.65 -9.40
C LYS A 712 39.34 -2.70 -9.69
N GLU A 713 39.40 -1.60 -8.95
CA GLU A 713 40.60 -0.78 -8.87
C GLU A 713 41.77 -1.68 -8.39
N ALA A 714 42.95 -1.46 -8.96
CA ALA A 714 44.10 -2.36 -8.90
C ALA A 714 45.34 -1.66 -8.33
#